data_AF-A0AAV8A9U0-F1
#
_entry.id   AF-A0AAV8A9U0-F1
#
_cell.length_a   1.000
_cell.length_b   1.000
_cell.length_c   1.000
_cell.angle_alpha   90.00
_cell.angle_beta   90.00
_cell.angle_gamma   90.00
#
_symmetry.space_group_name_H-M   'P 1'
#
loop_
_entity.id
_entity.type
_entity.pdbx_description
1 polymer ?
#
loop_
_entity_poly.entity_id
_entity_poly.type
_entity_poly.pdbx_seq_one_letter_code
_entity_poly.pdbx_strand_id
1 'polypeptide(L)'
;MSRRRRNRSKPNKKTRNKRNQNKNKNKNKKTTNQKKDLFLHDLSTSKIFEKIDSSDEIERETVISTLNDYVVTKKGSILNIFLQKQVPKKLMSHLIDPSISVRISTIGVFLNLVKIEDKRILSILEKRRISSPIIKSLIEYTKIKFKETEKEKEIAWESKQTENTYLANLLILISGLCSNSSVCLFEFTSSKDFLQTLMQLLDFTLFSKEISFCATKCLNVMTDDNPAILESISIIENFDQQIVNYLSLEELPLYLKTYVCSSMYNIYGDEQKILKLVGPHLIESLSLDLFENLDQLVKLFRNSEKMEFQIINENNKSSQINNSENINNIEKNDLEEWARQFEGKKISIELLANICSLNEKDQEKEEKEEEEEEGGGGESEYEEQIVLNNNKLQFLKENKLIEKMMANIKTITDFYFQIEEKNGKDQKFSKIINELFINCLYCLGNMTLFVPLNTFPNLEQTTNFVMSICLDIKNEEEKELLQSALKIVWSVVYNWEDDFNKNNEILLNFLEKVTTLINSCKIEALTCQLINLLGVFLENQNHIFQEEEITHLLKIVFSKLDSDSLKIINESIDFFCTLIQEELIFKLLIQMNAYPIFCDYLKKFQDSFDNVKNFNEFSTQLIEQFAETVENLEMLIEYYFRKK
;
A
#
# COMPACT_ATOMS: atom_id res chain seq x y z
N MET A 1 79.88 -45.34 -8.50
CA MET A 1 78.76 -44.63 -9.13
C MET A 1 77.52 -44.71 -8.24
N SER A 2 76.84 -43.58 -8.03
CA SER A 2 75.54 -43.35 -7.37
C SER A 2 75.29 -43.92 -5.96
N ARG A 3 75.57 -43.11 -4.92
CA ARG A 3 75.02 -43.26 -3.56
C ARG A 3 73.99 -42.16 -3.30
N ARG A 4 72.71 -42.52 -3.15
CA ARG A 4 71.61 -41.63 -2.75
C ARG A 4 71.63 -41.38 -1.24
N ARG A 5 71.71 -40.10 -0.85
CA ARG A 5 71.48 -39.60 0.53
C ARG A 5 69.97 -39.54 0.82
N ARG A 6 69.54 -40.05 1.97
CA ARG A 6 68.21 -39.76 2.57
C ARG A 6 68.43 -38.97 3.86
N ASN A 7 67.87 -37.76 3.90
CA ASN A 7 67.83 -36.89 5.07
C ASN A 7 66.74 -37.33 6.05
N ARG A 8 67.08 -37.33 7.35
CA ARG A 8 66.15 -37.47 8.47
C ARG A 8 65.65 -36.08 8.89
N SER A 9 64.34 -35.88 8.99
CA SER A 9 63.71 -34.72 9.63
C SER A 9 63.08 -35.13 10.97
N LYS A 10 63.26 -34.28 12.00
CA LYS A 10 62.71 -34.40 13.36
C LYS A 10 61.25 -33.90 13.40
N PRO A 11 60.37 -34.43 14.27
CA PRO A 11 59.03 -33.87 14.44
C PRO A 11 59.00 -32.71 15.44
N ASN A 12 58.26 -31.66 15.07
CA ASN A 12 58.09 -30.41 15.82
C ASN A 12 56.94 -30.54 16.86
N LYS A 13 57.24 -30.28 18.14
CA LYS A 13 56.25 -30.17 19.24
C LYS A 13 55.70 -28.74 19.32
N LYS A 14 54.62 -28.38 18.60
CA LYS A 14 53.81 -27.15 18.87
C LYS A 14 52.36 -27.25 18.36
N THR A 15 51.50 -28.06 18.98
CA THR A 15 50.04 -28.07 18.68
C THR A 15 49.16 -28.48 19.88
N ARG A 16 49.41 -27.95 21.09
CA ARG A 16 48.55 -28.26 22.26
C ARG A 16 47.78 -27.09 22.89
N ASN A 17 47.99 -25.82 22.50
CA ASN A 17 47.31 -24.68 23.14
C ASN A 17 46.07 -24.10 22.43
N LYS A 18 45.75 -24.46 21.18
CA LYS A 18 44.54 -23.94 20.50
C LYS A 18 43.24 -24.71 20.81
N ARG A 19 43.31 -25.92 21.38
CA ARG A 19 42.11 -26.73 21.71
C ARG A 19 41.39 -26.32 23.00
N ASN A 20 42.04 -25.59 23.91
CA ASN A 20 41.42 -25.18 25.18
C ASN A 20 40.67 -23.84 25.11
N GLN A 21 41.02 -22.94 24.17
CA GLN A 21 40.27 -21.68 23.99
C GLN A 21 38.91 -21.90 23.28
N ASN A 22 38.81 -22.82 22.31
CA ASN A 22 37.53 -23.17 21.69
C ASN A 22 36.59 -23.97 22.60
N LYS A 23 37.11 -24.73 23.57
CA LYS A 23 36.28 -25.45 24.54
C LYS A 23 35.62 -24.52 25.57
N ASN A 24 36.27 -23.42 25.96
CA ASN A 24 35.69 -22.43 26.86
C ASN A 24 34.67 -21.52 26.16
N LYS A 25 34.89 -21.12 24.90
CA LYS A 25 33.88 -20.39 24.11
C LYS A 25 32.61 -21.24 23.84
N ASN A 26 32.76 -22.53 23.55
CA ASN A 26 31.62 -23.43 23.35
C ASN A 26 30.92 -23.85 24.65
N LYS A 27 31.63 -23.90 25.79
CA LYS A 27 30.99 -24.12 27.09
C LYS A 27 30.14 -22.91 27.52
N ASN A 28 30.66 -21.69 27.37
CA ASN A 28 29.89 -20.48 27.68
C ASN A 28 28.64 -20.37 26.80
N LYS A 29 28.74 -20.54 25.46
CA LYS A 29 27.56 -20.55 24.57
C LYS A 29 26.53 -21.64 24.91
N LYS A 30 26.95 -22.85 25.33
CA LYS A 30 26.03 -23.92 25.73
C LYS A 30 25.29 -23.61 27.04
N THR A 31 25.95 -23.02 28.03
CA THR A 31 25.29 -22.61 29.28
C THR A 31 24.37 -21.40 29.11
N THR A 32 24.66 -20.49 28.18
CA THR A 32 23.76 -19.34 27.89
C THR A 32 22.50 -19.80 27.17
N ASN A 33 22.61 -20.69 26.19
CA ASN A 33 21.44 -21.23 25.48
C ASN A 33 20.58 -22.14 26.37
N GLN A 34 21.20 -22.99 27.20
CA GLN A 34 20.45 -23.80 28.18
C GLN A 34 19.74 -22.96 29.24
N LYS A 35 20.24 -21.75 29.55
CA LYS A 35 19.54 -20.81 30.45
C LYS A 35 18.38 -20.10 29.76
N LYS A 36 18.50 -19.73 28.47
CA LYS A 36 17.41 -19.13 27.68
C LYS A 36 16.20 -20.09 27.55
N ASP A 37 16.46 -21.37 27.26
CA ASP A 37 15.39 -22.37 27.08
C ASP A 37 14.69 -22.77 28.39
N LEU A 38 15.41 -22.77 29.52
CA LEU A 38 14.83 -23.09 30.84
C LEU A 38 13.97 -21.94 31.40
N PHE A 39 14.20 -20.70 30.97
CA PHE A 39 13.51 -19.50 31.47
C PHE A 39 12.12 -19.30 30.84
N LEU A 40 11.94 -19.75 29.59
CA LEU A 40 10.71 -19.57 28.80
C LEU A 40 9.53 -20.40 29.31
N HIS A 41 9.78 -21.50 30.04
CA HIS A 41 8.73 -22.41 30.53
C HIS A 41 8.16 -22.04 31.91
N ASP A 42 8.74 -21.08 32.64
CA ASP A 42 8.49 -20.89 34.09
C ASP A 42 7.96 -19.49 34.51
N LEU A 43 7.67 -18.60 33.55
CA LEU A 43 7.22 -17.24 33.84
C LEU A 43 5.71 -17.07 33.62
N SER A 44 4.97 -16.82 34.70
CA SER A 44 3.62 -16.25 34.60
C SER A 44 3.68 -14.88 33.92
N THR A 45 2.67 -14.52 33.13
CA THR A 45 2.58 -13.24 32.40
C THR A 45 2.85 -12.03 33.31
N SER A 46 2.43 -12.08 34.58
CA SER A 46 2.72 -11.05 35.58
C SER A 46 4.23 -10.84 35.85
N LYS A 47 5.01 -11.93 35.94
CA LYS A 47 6.45 -11.88 36.23
C LYS A 47 7.27 -11.37 35.05
N ILE A 48 6.77 -11.50 33.81
CA ILE A 48 7.42 -11.00 32.60
C ILE A 48 7.46 -9.46 32.62
N PHE A 49 6.34 -8.80 32.96
CA PHE A 49 6.25 -7.34 32.99
C PHE A 49 7.08 -6.67 34.10
N GLU A 50 7.32 -7.39 35.20
CA GLU A 50 8.18 -6.92 36.30
C GLU A 50 9.66 -6.93 35.93
N LYS A 51 10.05 -7.79 34.98
CA LYS A 51 11.46 -8.02 34.58
C LYS A 51 11.91 -7.24 33.35
N ILE A 52 11.05 -6.43 32.74
CA ILE A 52 11.42 -5.55 31.60
C ILE A 52 12.61 -4.66 31.98
N ASP A 53 12.58 -4.11 33.18
CA ASP A 53 13.58 -3.17 33.69
C ASP A 53 14.71 -3.89 34.48
N SER A 54 14.93 -5.20 34.27
CA SER A 54 15.97 -5.95 34.98
C SER A 54 17.36 -5.34 34.76
N SER A 55 18.23 -5.39 35.76
CA SER A 55 19.63 -4.99 35.60
C SER A 55 20.42 -5.94 34.69
N ASP A 56 19.98 -7.19 34.54
CA ASP A 56 20.65 -8.19 33.70
C ASP A 56 20.24 -8.04 32.22
N GLU A 57 21.24 -7.82 31.36
CA GLU A 57 21.05 -7.62 29.91
C GLU A 57 20.33 -8.80 29.25
N ILE A 58 20.75 -10.03 29.58
CA ILE A 58 20.20 -11.25 28.97
C ILE A 58 18.76 -11.44 29.40
N GLU A 59 18.45 -11.17 30.67
CA GLU A 59 17.07 -11.19 31.17
C GLU A 59 16.20 -10.14 30.47
N ARG A 60 16.68 -8.90 30.31
CA ARG A 60 15.96 -7.86 29.55
C ARG A 60 15.68 -8.28 28.12
N GLU A 61 16.72 -8.69 27.38
CA GLU A 61 16.59 -9.14 25.99
C GLU A 61 15.56 -10.27 25.86
N THR A 62 15.65 -11.28 26.74
CA THR A 62 14.77 -12.46 26.72
C THR A 62 13.33 -12.08 27.03
N VAL A 63 13.11 -11.23 28.04
CA VAL A 63 11.77 -10.72 28.40
C VAL A 63 11.16 -9.94 27.25
N ILE A 64 11.91 -9.02 26.65
CA ILE A 64 11.41 -8.17 25.54
C ILE A 64 11.13 -9.01 24.30
N SER A 65 11.98 -9.99 23.98
CA SER A 65 11.73 -10.93 22.89
C SER A 65 10.47 -11.78 23.13
N THR A 66 10.24 -12.22 24.38
CA THR A 66 9.02 -12.94 24.75
C THR A 66 7.77 -12.04 24.61
N LEU A 67 7.88 -10.76 24.96
CA LEU A 67 6.80 -9.78 24.75
C LEU A 67 6.51 -9.60 23.26
N ASN A 68 7.54 -9.57 22.42
CA ASN A 68 7.39 -9.50 20.97
C ASN A 68 6.56 -10.67 20.43
N ASP A 69 6.91 -11.89 20.85
CA ASP A 69 6.18 -13.11 20.46
C ASP A 69 4.72 -13.07 20.93
N TYR A 70 4.43 -12.51 22.10
CA TYR A 70 3.04 -12.34 22.55
C TYR A 70 2.25 -11.34 21.71
N VAL A 71 2.86 -10.23 21.28
CA VAL A 71 2.19 -9.26 20.40
C VAL A 71 1.81 -9.93 19.08
N VAL A 72 2.71 -10.74 18.51
CA VAL A 72 2.48 -11.47 17.26
C VAL A 72 1.41 -12.56 17.41
N THR A 73 1.47 -13.36 18.48
CA THR A 73 0.64 -14.57 18.62
C THR A 73 -0.75 -14.32 19.19
N LYS A 74 -0.95 -13.26 20.00
CA LYS A 74 -2.20 -13.02 20.73
C LYS A 74 -2.98 -11.77 20.27
N LYS A 75 -2.74 -11.33 19.02
CA LYS A 75 -3.33 -10.15 18.34
C LYS A 75 -4.61 -9.64 19.02
N GLY A 76 -4.59 -8.43 19.56
CA GLY A 76 -5.73 -7.78 20.23
C GLY A 76 -5.91 -8.09 21.72
N SER A 77 -5.90 -9.36 22.13
CA SER A 77 -6.19 -9.75 23.53
C SER A 77 -5.12 -9.29 24.54
N ILE A 78 -3.85 -9.24 24.12
CA ILE A 78 -2.73 -8.81 24.95
C ILE A 78 -2.61 -7.28 25.08
N LEU A 79 -3.23 -6.53 24.16
CA LEU A 79 -3.10 -5.07 24.10
C LEU A 79 -3.63 -4.40 25.36
N ASN A 80 -4.78 -4.85 25.86
CA ASN A 80 -5.35 -4.31 27.10
C ASN A 80 -4.41 -4.52 28.28
N ILE A 81 -3.70 -5.66 28.34
CA ILE A 81 -2.71 -5.93 29.38
C ILE A 81 -1.49 -5.02 29.22
N PHE A 82 -1.00 -4.83 27.98
CA PHE A 82 0.12 -3.92 27.68
C PHE A 82 -0.19 -2.48 28.09
N LEU A 83 -1.40 -2.00 27.79
CA LEU A 83 -1.87 -0.68 28.16
C LEU A 83 -1.99 -0.54 29.68
N GLN A 84 -2.63 -1.50 30.36
CA GLN A 84 -2.77 -1.51 31.83
C GLN A 84 -1.42 -1.51 32.55
N LYS A 85 -0.44 -2.26 32.03
CA LYS A 85 0.91 -2.38 32.60
C LYS A 85 1.88 -1.31 32.11
N GLN A 86 1.42 -0.34 31.30
CA GLN A 86 2.24 0.72 30.70
C GLN A 86 3.50 0.18 29.99
N VAL A 87 3.38 -0.97 29.32
CA VAL A 87 4.50 -1.64 28.65
C VAL A 87 5.16 -0.76 27.59
N PRO A 88 4.40 -0.08 26.69
CA PRO A 88 5.02 0.80 25.69
C PRO A 88 5.92 1.87 26.33
N LYS A 89 5.46 2.47 27.44
CA LYS A 89 6.22 3.47 28.19
C LYS A 89 7.53 2.92 28.75
N LYS A 90 7.53 1.71 29.30
CA LYS A 90 8.75 1.05 29.80
C LYS A 90 9.72 0.71 28.66
N LEU A 91 9.19 0.22 27.54
CA LEU A 91 9.99 -0.13 26.38
C LEU A 91 10.69 1.09 25.75
N MET A 92 10.13 2.28 25.84
CA MET A 92 10.74 3.49 25.28
C MET A 92 12.16 3.77 25.81
N SER A 93 12.43 3.54 27.10
CA SER A 93 13.79 3.72 27.64
C SER A 93 14.78 2.70 27.08
N HIS A 94 14.31 1.56 26.58
CA HIS A 94 15.16 0.53 25.99
C HIS A 94 15.53 0.79 24.51
N LEU A 95 14.97 1.82 23.87
CA LEU A 95 15.42 2.27 22.53
C LEU A 95 16.85 2.84 22.56
N ILE A 96 17.31 3.28 23.72
CA ILE A 96 18.66 3.79 23.96
C ILE A 96 19.44 2.90 24.96
N ASP A 97 19.00 1.65 25.17
CA ASP A 97 19.69 0.70 26.05
C ASP A 97 21.15 0.50 25.59
N PRO A 98 22.15 0.39 26.47
CA PRO A 98 23.53 0.14 26.06
C PRO A 98 23.71 -1.12 25.20
N SER A 99 22.87 -2.14 25.39
CA SER A 99 22.90 -3.37 24.61
C SER A 99 22.14 -3.24 23.30
N ILE A 100 22.83 -3.48 22.18
CA ILE A 100 22.20 -3.49 20.86
C ILE A 100 21.15 -4.59 20.72
N SER A 101 21.33 -5.75 21.36
CA SER A 101 20.36 -6.85 21.32
C SER A 101 19.05 -6.46 22.02
N VAL A 102 19.15 -5.74 23.15
CA VAL A 102 17.98 -5.19 23.85
C VAL A 102 17.28 -4.14 22.96
N ARG A 103 18.05 -3.25 22.32
CA ARG A 103 17.50 -2.24 21.40
C ARG A 103 16.77 -2.88 20.20
N ILE A 104 17.36 -3.88 19.54
CA ILE A 104 16.75 -4.61 18.42
C ILE A 104 15.45 -5.30 18.86
N SER A 105 15.48 -6.01 19.99
CA SER A 105 14.29 -6.67 20.53
C SER A 105 13.18 -5.67 20.84
N THR A 106 13.55 -4.51 21.38
CA THR A 106 12.63 -3.41 21.71
C THR A 106 11.97 -2.84 20.45
N ILE A 107 12.75 -2.58 19.40
CA ILE A 107 12.21 -2.14 18.11
C ILE A 107 11.30 -3.20 17.52
N GLY A 108 11.66 -4.48 17.61
CA GLY A 108 10.79 -5.58 17.17
C GLY A 108 9.39 -5.50 17.80
N VAL A 109 9.32 -5.26 19.11
CA VAL A 109 8.05 -5.05 19.80
C VAL A 109 7.31 -3.83 19.24
N PHE A 110 7.98 -2.68 19.10
CA PHE A 110 7.32 -1.48 18.57
C PHE A 110 6.84 -1.63 17.13
N LEU A 111 7.62 -2.28 16.26
CA LEU A 111 7.20 -2.60 14.88
C LEU A 111 5.89 -3.37 14.89
N ASN A 112 5.78 -4.41 15.74
CA ASN A 112 4.56 -5.20 15.83
C ASN A 112 3.41 -4.45 16.51
N LEU A 113 3.69 -3.52 17.43
CA LEU A 113 2.66 -2.66 18.02
C LEU A 113 2.12 -1.62 17.03
N VAL A 114 2.98 -1.05 16.19
CA VAL A 114 2.59 -0.08 15.15
C VAL A 114 1.77 -0.77 14.05
N LYS A 115 2.16 -1.99 13.64
CA LYS A 115 1.38 -2.82 12.69
C LYS A 115 -0.03 -3.20 13.16
N ILE A 116 -0.33 -3.08 14.45
CA ILE A 116 -1.67 -3.33 14.98
C ILE A 116 -2.60 -2.13 14.79
N GLU A 117 -2.04 -0.93 14.54
CA GLU A 117 -2.79 0.30 14.23
C GLU A 117 -3.80 0.72 15.33
N ASP A 118 -3.56 0.29 16.58
CA ASP A 118 -4.41 0.66 17.71
C ASP A 118 -4.13 2.11 18.14
N LYS A 119 -5.11 2.99 17.93
CA LYS A 119 -5.06 4.42 18.25
C LYS A 119 -4.66 4.71 19.71
N ARG A 120 -4.97 3.83 20.67
CA ARG A 120 -4.61 4.03 22.09
C ARG A 120 -3.12 3.86 22.30
N ILE A 121 -2.49 2.94 21.57
CA ILE A 121 -1.05 2.71 21.61
C ILE A 121 -0.35 3.90 20.96
N LEU A 122 -0.74 4.28 19.74
CA LEU A 122 -0.17 5.43 19.03
C LEU A 122 -0.24 6.70 19.87
N SER A 123 -1.39 7.00 20.50
CA SER A 123 -1.54 8.15 21.40
C SER A 123 -0.57 8.12 22.60
N ILE A 124 -0.26 6.93 23.15
CA ILE A 124 0.75 6.82 24.21
C ILE A 124 2.14 7.13 23.68
N LEU A 125 2.49 6.63 22.48
CA LEU A 125 3.80 6.87 21.87
C LEU A 125 4.01 8.35 21.55
N GLU A 126 3.00 9.00 20.97
CA GLU A 126 2.97 10.44 20.64
C GLU A 126 3.10 11.30 21.91
N LYS A 127 2.26 11.08 22.93
CA LYS A 127 2.31 11.83 24.20
C LYS A 127 3.65 11.73 24.91
N ARG A 128 4.43 10.69 24.59
CA ARG A 128 5.75 10.43 25.15
C ARG A 128 6.88 10.82 24.21
N ARG A 129 6.58 11.38 23.03
CA ARG A 129 7.53 11.81 22.01
C ARG A 129 8.51 10.69 21.61
N ILE A 130 7.97 9.56 21.16
CA ILE A 130 8.80 8.42 20.70
C ILE A 130 9.80 8.80 19.60
N SER A 131 9.50 9.81 18.78
CA SER A 131 10.37 10.35 17.75
C SER A 131 11.74 10.77 18.31
N SER A 132 11.79 11.41 19.49
CA SER A 132 13.01 11.97 20.06
C SER A 132 14.13 10.93 20.33
N PRO A 133 13.88 9.83 21.08
CA PRO A 133 14.90 8.79 21.26
C PRO A 133 15.25 8.08 19.95
N ILE A 134 14.31 7.95 19.00
CA ILE A 134 14.57 7.33 17.69
C ILE A 134 15.52 8.20 16.85
N ILE A 135 15.22 9.50 16.69
CA ILE A 135 16.04 10.47 15.96
C ILE A 135 17.45 10.50 16.56
N LYS A 136 17.53 10.61 17.90
CA LYS A 136 18.82 10.61 18.60
C LYS A 136 19.63 9.35 18.32
N SER A 137 19.01 8.17 18.45
CA SER A 137 19.64 6.89 18.16
C SER A 137 20.14 6.82 16.72
N LEU A 138 19.32 7.23 15.74
CA LEU A 138 19.71 7.20 14.33
C LEU A 138 20.94 8.08 14.06
N ILE A 139 20.92 9.32 14.54
CA ILE A 139 22.02 10.29 14.36
C ILE A 139 23.31 9.83 15.04
N GLU A 140 23.22 9.29 16.27
CA GLU A 140 24.41 8.79 16.98
C GLU A 140 25.06 7.64 16.22
N TYR A 141 24.27 6.73 15.68
CA TYR A 141 24.76 5.59 14.92
C TYR A 141 25.38 5.98 13.58
N THR A 142 24.75 6.87 12.81
CA THR A 142 25.32 7.34 11.54
C THR A 142 26.65 8.06 11.79
N LYS A 143 26.73 8.92 12.81
CA LYS A 143 27.99 9.61 13.20
C LYS A 143 29.12 8.65 13.54
N ILE A 144 28.83 7.50 14.17
CA ILE A 144 29.85 6.48 14.46
C ILE A 144 30.35 5.86 13.15
N LYS A 145 29.44 5.46 12.27
CA LYS A 145 29.77 4.79 11.00
C LYS A 145 30.55 5.69 10.03
N PHE A 146 30.26 6.99 10.02
CA PHE A 146 31.04 7.98 9.25
C PHE A 146 32.47 8.18 9.77
N LYS A 147 32.74 7.86 11.04
CA LYS A 147 34.08 7.98 11.64
C LYS A 147 34.93 6.72 11.51
N GLU A 148 34.37 5.61 11.03
CA GLU A 148 35.12 4.37 10.83
C GLU A 148 36.19 4.54 9.75
N THR A 149 37.45 4.28 10.11
CA THR A 149 38.56 4.27 9.15
C THR A 149 38.47 3.04 8.22
N GLU A 150 39.04 3.11 7.01
CA GLU A 150 39.05 1.98 6.06
C GLU A 150 39.58 0.66 6.66
N LYS A 151 40.47 0.74 7.65
CA LYS A 151 41.03 -0.43 8.37
C LYS A 151 40.08 -1.04 9.39
N GLU A 152 39.18 -0.26 9.97
CA GLU A 152 38.13 -0.73 10.88
C GLU A 152 36.99 -1.40 10.11
N LYS A 153 36.86 -1.10 8.81
CA LYS A 153 35.82 -1.68 7.97
C LYS A 153 35.96 -3.20 7.75
N GLU A 154 37.15 -3.77 7.92
CA GLU A 154 37.44 -5.19 7.64
C GLU A 154 37.27 -6.16 8.84
N ILE A 155 37.19 -5.66 10.09
CA ILE A 155 37.57 -6.50 11.26
C ILE A 155 36.40 -7.18 12.01
N ALA A 156 35.12 -6.82 11.78
CA ALA A 156 34.01 -7.45 12.51
C ALA A 156 32.70 -7.59 11.69
N TRP A 157 32.64 -8.60 10.82
CA TRP A 157 31.46 -8.90 9.99
C TRP A 157 30.16 -9.13 10.80
N GLU A 158 30.22 -9.87 11.93
CA GLU A 158 29.04 -10.17 12.78
C GLU A 158 28.50 -8.92 13.54
N SER A 159 29.38 -8.00 13.97
CA SER A 159 28.95 -6.73 14.62
C SER A 159 28.20 -5.85 13.61
N LYS A 160 28.75 -5.76 12.39
CA LYS A 160 28.20 -4.97 11.31
C LYS A 160 26.81 -5.44 10.85
N GLN A 161 26.57 -6.74 10.82
CA GLN A 161 25.26 -7.26 10.45
C GLN A 161 24.19 -6.91 11.49
N THR A 162 24.51 -7.07 12.77
CA THR A 162 23.61 -6.70 13.89
C THR A 162 23.27 -5.21 13.88
N GLU A 163 24.27 -4.36 13.63
CA GLU A 163 24.09 -2.91 13.52
C GLU A 163 23.28 -2.48 12.30
N ASN A 164 23.49 -3.12 11.15
CA ASN A 164 22.67 -2.86 9.96
C ASN A 164 21.22 -3.26 10.18
N THR A 165 20.95 -4.42 10.81
CA THR A 165 19.59 -4.84 11.18
C THR A 165 18.93 -3.82 12.11
N TYR A 166 19.67 -3.30 13.09
CA TYR A 166 19.15 -2.26 13.98
C TYR A 166 18.74 -0.99 13.22
N LEU A 167 19.60 -0.48 12.33
CA LEU A 167 19.31 0.72 11.54
C LEU A 167 18.13 0.53 10.60
N ALA A 168 18.08 -0.61 9.90
CA ALA A 168 16.98 -0.91 8.99
C ALA A 168 15.65 -1.03 9.76
N ASN A 169 15.64 -1.70 10.92
CA ASN A 169 14.45 -1.78 11.78
C ASN A 169 14.01 -0.44 12.34
N LEU A 170 14.95 0.46 12.67
CA LEU A 170 14.62 1.84 13.06
C LEU A 170 13.91 2.57 11.93
N LEU A 171 14.44 2.50 10.70
CA LEU A 171 13.83 3.16 9.54
C LEU A 171 12.43 2.62 9.25
N ILE A 172 12.23 1.30 9.33
CA ILE A 172 10.90 0.69 9.18
C ILE A 172 9.95 1.16 10.29
N LEU A 173 10.43 1.28 11.53
CA LEU A 173 9.62 1.80 12.63
C LEU A 173 9.22 3.26 12.38
N ILE A 174 10.14 4.08 11.87
CA ILE A 174 9.84 5.47 11.50
C ILE A 174 8.79 5.51 10.40
N SER A 175 8.95 4.74 9.31
CA SER A 175 7.94 4.62 8.25
C SER A 175 6.57 4.27 8.83
N GLY A 176 6.49 3.22 9.65
CA GLY A 176 5.23 2.81 10.25
C GLY A 176 4.62 3.86 11.18
N LEU A 177 5.44 4.61 11.94
CA LEU A 177 4.95 5.70 12.77
C LEU A 177 4.43 6.87 11.92
N CYS A 178 5.14 7.23 10.86
CA CYS A 178 4.74 8.30 9.94
C CYS A 178 3.43 7.97 9.21
N SER A 179 3.27 6.74 8.71
CA SER A 179 2.03 6.30 8.04
C SER A 179 0.81 6.29 8.96
N ASN A 180 1.02 6.09 10.27
CA ASN A 180 -0.07 5.89 11.23
C ASN A 180 -0.33 7.09 12.16
N SER A 181 0.53 8.12 12.12
CA SER A 181 0.46 9.25 13.05
C SER A 181 0.99 10.52 12.40
N SER A 182 0.07 11.45 12.11
CA SER A 182 0.41 12.79 11.61
C SER A 182 1.28 13.59 12.60
N VAL A 183 1.13 13.33 13.91
CA VAL A 183 1.98 13.93 14.95
C VAL A 183 3.41 13.42 14.82
N CYS A 184 3.61 12.10 14.70
CA CYS A 184 4.94 11.54 14.48
C CYS A 184 5.55 12.03 13.17
N LEU A 185 4.77 12.02 12.08
CA LEU A 185 5.20 12.54 10.78
C LEU A 185 5.70 13.97 10.90
N PHE A 186 4.93 14.86 11.51
CA PHE A 186 5.32 16.24 11.75
C PHE A 186 6.61 16.37 12.58
N GLU A 187 6.76 15.59 13.65
CA GLU A 187 7.96 15.61 14.51
C GLU A 187 9.22 15.17 13.75
N PHE A 188 9.14 14.15 12.89
CA PHE A 188 10.26 13.72 12.05
C PHE A 188 10.55 14.73 10.94
N THR A 189 9.52 15.21 10.23
CA THR A 189 9.66 16.20 9.15
C THR A 189 10.24 17.53 9.64
N SER A 190 9.91 17.97 10.85
CA SER A 190 10.44 19.21 11.43
C SER A 190 11.91 19.10 11.87
N SER A 191 12.49 17.91 11.89
CA SER A 191 13.85 17.69 12.36
C SER A 191 14.87 17.76 11.20
N LYS A 192 15.53 18.92 11.06
CA LYS A 192 16.61 19.13 10.07
C LYS A 192 17.70 18.05 10.15
N ASP A 193 18.17 17.74 11.35
CA ASP A 193 19.23 16.75 11.56
C ASP A 193 18.80 15.35 11.12
N PHE A 194 17.53 15.00 11.35
CA PHE A 194 16.97 13.73 10.90
C PHE A 194 16.95 13.66 9.38
N LEU A 195 16.41 14.68 8.68
CA LEU A 195 16.34 14.67 7.22
C LEU A 195 17.73 14.64 6.57
N GLN A 196 18.70 15.40 7.10
CA GLN A 196 20.09 15.30 6.63
C GLN A 196 20.67 13.90 6.84
N THR A 197 20.36 13.26 7.97
CA THR A 197 20.78 11.89 8.25
C THR A 197 20.10 10.89 7.31
N LEU A 198 18.83 11.10 6.99
CA LEU A 198 18.07 10.27 6.05
C LEU A 198 18.69 10.32 4.65
N MET A 199 19.08 11.51 4.19
CA MET A 199 19.78 11.69 2.91
C MET A 199 21.14 10.97 2.87
N GLN A 200 21.88 10.98 3.98
CA GLN A 200 23.14 10.22 4.08
C GLN A 200 22.92 8.70 3.99
N LEU A 201 21.81 8.20 4.54
CA LEU A 201 21.47 6.77 4.53
C LEU A 201 21.09 6.26 3.13
N LEU A 202 20.78 7.15 2.18
CA LEU A 202 20.56 6.79 0.78
C LEU A 202 21.83 6.27 0.11
N ASP A 203 23.02 6.70 0.55
CA ASP A 203 24.30 6.27 -0.04
C ASP A 203 24.59 4.79 0.24
N PHE A 204 24.21 3.93 -0.71
CA PHE A 204 24.42 2.49 -0.65
C PHE A 204 25.89 2.06 -0.83
N THR A 205 26.81 2.99 -1.10
CA THR A 205 28.25 2.71 -1.09
C THR A 205 28.81 2.78 0.33
N LEU A 206 28.21 3.61 1.18
CA LEU A 206 28.55 3.77 2.60
C LEU A 206 27.71 2.87 3.51
N PHE A 207 26.44 2.66 3.16
CA PHE A 207 25.48 1.83 3.88
C PHE A 207 25.13 0.57 3.06
N SER A 208 24.52 -0.46 3.68
CA SER A 208 24.08 -1.61 2.89
C SER A 208 22.88 -1.25 2.02
N LYS A 209 22.69 -1.96 0.90
CA LYS A 209 21.50 -1.83 0.03
C LYS A 209 20.18 -1.89 0.83
N GLU A 210 20.13 -2.75 1.85
CA GLU A 210 19.00 -2.89 2.76
C GLU A 210 18.69 -1.59 3.53
N ILE A 211 19.71 -0.91 4.06
CA ILE A 211 19.54 0.36 4.77
C ILE A 211 19.06 1.44 3.80
N SER A 212 19.70 1.55 2.63
CA SER A 212 19.32 2.52 1.61
C SER A 212 17.89 2.29 1.14
N PHE A 213 17.46 1.03 1.00
CA PHE A 213 16.09 0.68 0.68
C PHE A 213 15.08 1.08 1.76
N CYS A 214 15.39 0.81 3.04
CA CYS A 214 14.56 1.28 4.15
C CYS A 214 14.53 2.81 4.23
N ALA A 215 15.63 3.48 3.91
CA ALA A 215 15.72 4.94 3.89
C ALA A 215 14.90 5.56 2.76
N THR A 216 14.94 4.99 1.55
CA THR A 216 14.09 5.43 0.44
C THR A 216 12.61 5.21 0.72
N LYS A 217 12.26 4.07 1.36
CA LYS A 217 10.88 3.82 1.84
C LYS A 217 10.43 4.84 2.87
N CYS A 218 11.29 5.15 3.84
CA CYS A 218 11.02 6.16 4.85
C CYS A 218 10.84 7.54 4.23
N LEU A 219 11.69 7.92 3.27
CA LEU A 219 11.54 9.18 2.55
C LEU A 219 10.21 9.24 1.81
N ASN A 220 9.84 8.19 1.08
CA ASN A 220 8.59 8.15 0.32
C ASN A 220 7.35 8.35 1.20
N VAL A 221 7.28 7.61 2.31
CA VAL A 221 6.19 7.76 3.30
C VAL A 221 6.16 9.16 3.90
N MET A 222 7.32 9.78 4.11
CA MET A 222 7.37 11.12 4.70
C MET A 222 6.99 12.23 3.73
N THR A 223 7.15 12.01 2.44
CA THR A 223 6.78 12.96 1.38
C THR A 223 5.33 12.83 0.97
N ASP A 224 4.71 11.66 1.18
CA ASP A 224 3.33 11.37 0.84
C ASP A 224 2.34 12.26 1.62
N ASP A 225 1.48 12.98 0.90
CA ASP A 225 0.49 13.94 1.41
C ASP A 225 1.00 14.86 2.54
N ASN A 226 2.26 15.30 2.44
CA ASN A 226 2.92 16.06 3.49
C ASN A 226 3.44 17.42 3.00
N PRO A 227 2.61 18.47 2.96
CA PRO A 227 3.04 19.78 2.47
C PRO A 227 4.16 20.41 3.31
N ALA A 228 4.32 20.01 4.58
CA ALA A 228 5.38 20.53 5.45
C ALA A 228 6.79 20.06 5.02
N ILE A 229 6.89 18.99 4.22
CA ILE A 229 8.19 18.46 3.79
C ILE A 229 8.97 19.44 2.91
N LEU A 230 8.27 20.25 2.11
CA LEU A 230 8.86 21.25 1.22
C LEU A 230 9.62 22.32 2.00
N GLU A 231 9.02 22.84 3.08
CA GLU A 231 9.68 23.81 3.95
C GLU A 231 10.92 23.18 4.58
N SER A 232 10.82 21.96 5.10
CA SER A 232 11.94 21.28 5.74
C SER A 232 13.10 20.95 4.77
N ILE A 233 12.78 20.53 3.55
CA ILE A 233 13.79 20.22 2.52
C ILE A 233 14.48 21.49 2.02
N SER A 234 13.78 22.63 1.96
CA SER A 234 14.38 23.90 1.53
C SER A 234 15.57 24.34 2.41
N ILE A 235 15.64 23.83 3.64
CA ILE A 235 16.70 24.12 4.61
C ILE A 235 17.91 23.18 4.42
N ILE A 236 17.77 22.13 3.60
CA ILE A 236 18.84 21.18 3.26
C ILE A 236 19.59 21.71 2.04
N GLU A 237 20.84 22.13 2.25
CA GLU A 237 21.68 22.67 1.18
C GLU A 237 21.88 21.64 0.04
N ASN A 238 21.61 22.08 -1.18
CA ASN A 238 21.79 21.32 -2.41
C ASN A 238 20.97 20.01 -2.49
N PHE A 239 19.80 19.92 -1.83
CA PHE A 239 18.96 18.72 -1.86
C PHE A 239 18.66 18.23 -3.29
N ASP A 240 18.16 19.10 -4.18
CA ASP A 240 17.87 18.77 -5.58
C ASP A 240 19.09 18.15 -6.28
N GLN A 241 20.26 18.77 -6.14
CA GLN A 241 21.49 18.31 -6.78
C GLN A 241 21.96 16.95 -6.21
N GLN A 242 21.79 16.73 -4.90
CA GLN A 242 22.11 15.44 -4.28
C GLN A 242 21.23 14.33 -4.84
N ILE A 243 19.93 14.57 -5.00
CA ILE A 243 19.00 13.59 -5.58
C ILE A 243 19.31 13.33 -7.05
N VAL A 244 19.55 14.38 -7.85
CA VAL A 244 19.91 14.21 -9.27
C VAL A 244 21.20 13.40 -9.41
N ASN A 245 22.21 13.70 -8.60
CA ASN A 245 23.46 12.94 -8.59
C ASN A 245 23.24 11.48 -8.19
N TYR A 246 22.39 11.24 -7.19
CA TYR A 246 22.03 9.90 -6.74
C TYR A 246 21.34 9.10 -7.84
N LEU A 247 20.32 9.66 -8.50
CA LEU A 247 19.61 9.02 -9.61
C LEU A 247 20.51 8.76 -10.83
N SER A 248 21.54 9.59 -11.03
CA SER A 248 22.52 9.45 -12.11
C SER A 248 23.56 8.35 -11.88
N LEU A 249 23.58 7.70 -10.70
CA LEU A 249 24.49 6.60 -10.43
C LEU A 249 24.12 5.38 -11.30
N GLU A 250 25.08 4.93 -12.12
CA GLU A 250 24.88 3.80 -13.04
C GLU A 250 24.61 2.49 -12.28
N GLU A 251 25.36 2.23 -11.21
CA GLU A 251 25.23 1.02 -10.38
C GLU A 251 24.04 1.03 -9.42
N LEU A 252 23.31 2.14 -9.32
CA LEU A 252 22.19 2.26 -8.39
C LEU A 252 21.03 1.35 -8.84
N PRO A 253 20.59 0.40 -7.99
CA PRO A 253 19.47 -0.49 -8.32
C PRO A 253 18.20 0.27 -8.69
N LEU A 254 17.50 -0.24 -9.70
CA LEU A 254 16.31 0.38 -10.27
C LEU A 254 15.21 0.63 -9.23
N TYR A 255 14.95 -0.31 -8.32
CA TYR A 255 13.95 -0.10 -7.26
C TYR A 255 14.28 1.11 -6.36
N LEU A 256 15.56 1.38 -6.06
CA LEU A 256 15.94 2.57 -5.29
C LEU A 256 15.70 3.84 -6.09
N LYS A 257 16.00 3.82 -7.40
CA LYS A 257 15.68 4.93 -8.32
C LYS A 257 14.18 5.22 -8.31
N THR A 258 13.34 4.19 -8.41
CA THR A 258 11.88 4.35 -8.43
C THR A 258 11.35 4.94 -7.12
N TYR A 259 11.79 4.46 -5.96
CA TYR A 259 11.35 5.03 -4.69
C TYR A 259 11.73 6.51 -4.56
N VAL A 260 12.96 6.88 -4.94
CA VAL A 260 13.37 8.28 -4.92
C VAL A 260 12.58 9.12 -5.92
N CYS A 261 12.32 8.60 -7.12
CA CYS A 261 11.47 9.26 -8.10
C CYS A 261 10.06 9.52 -7.55
N SER A 262 9.47 8.54 -6.86
CA SER A 262 8.17 8.69 -6.20
C SER A 262 8.21 9.76 -5.11
N SER A 263 9.26 9.78 -4.28
CA SER A 263 9.41 10.83 -3.27
C SER A 263 9.54 12.23 -3.90
N MET A 264 10.27 12.34 -5.02
CA MET A 264 10.39 13.60 -5.75
C MET A 264 9.07 14.04 -6.36
N TYR A 265 8.28 13.11 -6.91
CA TYR A 265 6.94 13.42 -7.38
C TYR A 265 6.04 13.98 -6.27
N ASN A 266 6.11 13.39 -5.07
CA ASN A 266 5.33 13.88 -3.93
C ASN A 266 5.80 15.25 -3.41
N ILE A 267 7.11 15.55 -3.48
CA ILE A 267 7.67 16.82 -3.02
C ILE A 267 7.32 17.95 -3.99
N TYR A 268 7.57 17.77 -5.28
CA TYR A 268 7.49 18.84 -6.26
C TYR A 268 6.15 18.78 -6.99
N GLY A 269 5.50 19.94 -7.19
CA GLY A 269 4.31 20.06 -8.02
C GLY A 269 4.59 20.43 -9.48
N ASP A 270 5.85 20.69 -9.85
CA ASP A 270 6.25 21.05 -11.23
C ASP A 270 6.34 19.78 -12.09
N GLU A 271 5.21 19.43 -12.67
CA GLU A 271 5.04 18.19 -13.42
C GLU A 271 6.01 18.06 -14.60
N GLN A 272 6.30 19.14 -15.35
CA GLN A 272 7.20 19.05 -16.50
C GLN A 272 8.65 18.75 -16.09
N LYS A 273 9.14 19.40 -15.01
CA LYS A 273 10.48 19.14 -14.48
C LYS A 273 10.58 17.72 -13.92
N ILE A 274 9.52 17.26 -13.25
CA ILE A 274 9.48 15.94 -12.63
C ILE A 274 9.40 14.83 -13.68
N LEU A 275 8.56 14.96 -14.71
CA LEU A 275 8.43 13.96 -15.77
C LEU A 275 9.77 13.71 -16.50
N LYS A 276 10.60 14.76 -16.68
CA LYS A 276 11.95 14.61 -17.24
C LYS A 276 12.90 13.83 -16.32
N LEU A 277 12.78 14.01 -15.01
CA LEU A 277 13.62 13.34 -14.01
C LEU A 277 13.17 11.88 -13.79
N VAL A 278 11.87 11.67 -13.65
CA VAL A 278 11.24 10.40 -13.30
C VAL A 278 11.07 9.47 -14.50
N GLY A 279 10.77 10.04 -15.67
CA GLY A 279 10.34 9.30 -16.85
C GLY A 279 11.28 8.17 -17.28
N PRO A 280 12.60 8.39 -17.40
CA PRO A 280 13.52 7.32 -17.78
C PRO A 280 13.47 6.11 -16.84
N HIS A 281 13.39 6.35 -15.53
CA HIS A 281 13.37 5.30 -14.50
C HIS A 281 12.01 4.59 -14.44
N LEU A 282 10.92 5.32 -14.65
CA LEU A 282 9.58 4.76 -14.76
C LEU A 282 9.48 3.79 -15.93
N ILE A 283 9.99 4.19 -17.11
CA ILE A 283 10.02 3.37 -18.32
C ILE A 283 10.80 2.07 -18.08
N GLU A 284 11.99 2.19 -17.48
CA GLU A 284 12.85 1.05 -17.18
C GLU A 284 12.15 0.08 -16.21
N SER A 285 11.53 0.60 -15.14
CA SER A 285 10.85 -0.21 -14.12
C SER A 285 9.63 -0.95 -14.69
N LEU A 286 8.83 -0.30 -15.52
CA LEU A 286 7.66 -0.94 -16.15
C LEU A 286 8.05 -1.98 -17.20
N SER A 287 9.24 -1.86 -17.79
CA SER A 287 9.79 -2.81 -18.76
C SER A 287 10.42 -4.05 -18.12
N LEU A 288 10.64 -4.03 -16.81
CA LEU A 288 11.24 -5.15 -16.09
C LEU A 288 10.29 -6.35 -16.07
N ASP A 289 10.68 -7.48 -16.67
CA ASP A 289 9.92 -8.72 -16.57
C ASP A 289 10.26 -9.46 -15.27
N LEU A 290 9.40 -9.29 -14.25
CA LEU A 290 9.56 -9.95 -12.96
C LEU A 290 9.14 -11.43 -12.97
N PHE A 291 8.54 -11.90 -14.07
CA PHE A 291 7.89 -13.21 -14.14
C PHE A 291 8.58 -14.20 -15.08
N GLU A 292 9.71 -13.82 -15.69
CA GLU A 292 10.48 -14.65 -16.63
C GLU A 292 10.83 -16.05 -16.06
N ASN A 293 11.07 -16.17 -14.75
CA ASN A 293 11.41 -17.43 -14.06
C ASN A 293 10.33 -17.91 -13.08
N LEU A 294 9.09 -17.90 -13.53
CA LEU A 294 7.89 -18.21 -12.74
C LEU A 294 8.00 -19.49 -11.88
N ASP A 295 8.38 -20.61 -12.50
CA ASP A 295 8.43 -21.91 -11.82
C ASP A 295 9.48 -21.92 -10.69
N GLN A 296 10.54 -21.12 -10.82
CA GLN A 296 11.55 -20.97 -9.78
C GLN A 296 11.01 -20.10 -8.64
N LEU A 297 10.37 -18.98 -8.94
CA LEU A 297 9.75 -18.11 -7.94
C LEU A 297 8.71 -18.86 -7.12
N VAL A 298 7.75 -19.55 -7.76
CA VAL A 298 6.74 -20.35 -7.06
C VAL A 298 7.38 -21.40 -6.12
N LYS A 299 8.47 -22.04 -6.56
CA LYS A 299 9.22 -22.99 -5.71
C LYS A 299 9.87 -22.29 -4.51
N LEU A 300 10.48 -21.12 -4.73
CA LEU A 300 11.10 -20.33 -3.66
C LEU A 300 10.06 -19.91 -2.62
N PHE A 301 8.89 -19.44 -3.07
CA PHE A 301 7.79 -19.04 -2.19
C PHE A 301 7.25 -20.20 -1.35
N ARG A 302 7.04 -21.37 -1.96
CA ARG A 302 6.59 -22.59 -1.25
C ARG A 302 7.56 -23.05 -0.18
N ASN A 303 8.86 -22.96 -0.47
CA ASN A 303 9.90 -23.37 0.46
C ASN A 303 10.10 -22.33 1.58
N SER A 304 9.62 -21.10 1.40
CA SER A 304 9.68 -20.03 2.38
C SER A 304 8.46 -20.06 3.33
N GLU A 305 8.39 -21.05 4.23
CA GLU A 305 7.29 -21.17 5.21
C GLU A 305 7.10 -19.91 6.10
N LYS A 306 8.07 -19.00 6.15
CA LYS A 306 8.13 -17.89 7.12
C LYS A 306 8.31 -16.47 6.54
N MET A 307 8.37 -16.28 5.23
CA MET A 307 8.39 -14.90 4.71
C MET A 307 6.98 -14.31 4.76
N GLU A 308 6.65 -13.60 5.83
CA GLU A 308 5.78 -12.43 5.68
C GLU A 308 6.58 -11.39 4.89
N PHE A 309 6.01 -10.91 3.77
CA PHE A 309 6.61 -9.90 2.88
C PHE A 309 6.65 -8.50 3.51
N GLN A 310 7.17 -8.43 4.73
CA GLN A 310 7.63 -7.21 5.35
C GLN A 310 9.11 -7.46 5.62
N ILE A 311 9.93 -6.94 4.72
CA ILE A 311 11.39 -6.95 4.83
C ILE A 311 11.78 -6.65 6.28
N ILE A 312 12.44 -7.64 6.89
CA ILE A 312 13.06 -7.69 8.23
C ILE A 312 12.12 -7.97 9.41
N ASN A 313 12.00 -9.26 9.77
CA ASN A 313 12.05 -9.68 11.17
C ASN A 313 12.34 -11.19 11.36
N GLU A 314 13.43 -11.70 10.78
CA GLU A 314 13.91 -13.05 11.10
C GLU A 314 15.35 -13.02 11.61
N ASN A 315 15.54 -12.62 12.87
CA ASN A 315 16.75 -12.97 13.62
C ASN A 315 16.52 -13.47 15.06
N ASN A 316 15.27 -13.76 15.45
CA ASN A 316 14.99 -14.25 16.81
C ASN A 316 14.98 -15.79 16.98
N LYS A 317 15.58 -16.56 16.06
CA LYS A 317 15.87 -17.98 16.32
C LYS A 317 17.36 -18.27 16.14
N SER A 318 18.10 -18.11 17.23
CA SER A 318 19.47 -18.62 17.31
C SER A 318 19.48 -20.15 17.26
N SER A 319 20.34 -20.65 16.38
CA SER A 319 21.04 -21.95 16.40
C SER A 319 20.35 -23.20 15.83
N GLN A 320 20.81 -23.55 14.62
CA GLN A 320 21.28 -24.86 14.13
C GLN A 320 20.77 -25.07 12.69
N ILE A 321 21.69 -25.20 11.71
CA ILE A 321 21.83 -26.35 10.80
C ILE A 321 23.05 -26.11 9.90
N ASN A 322 24.07 -26.96 10.03
CA ASN A 322 25.28 -26.91 9.21
C ASN A 322 25.02 -27.38 7.76
N ASN A 323 25.77 -26.78 6.82
CA ASN A 323 26.11 -27.25 5.46
C ASN A 323 25.00 -27.29 4.38
N SER A 324 23.72 -27.09 4.70
CA SER A 324 22.68 -26.72 3.70
C SER A 324 22.50 -25.20 3.56
N GLU A 325 23.17 -24.41 4.39
CA GLU A 325 23.05 -22.94 4.46
C GLU A 325 23.49 -22.23 3.17
N ASN A 326 24.46 -22.76 2.41
CA ASN A 326 24.95 -22.03 1.22
C ASN A 326 23.95 -22.04 0.05
N ILE A 327 23.19 -23.12 -0.15
CA ILE A 327 22.17 -23.18 -1.21
C ILE A 327 20.94 -22.37 -0.77
N ASN A 328 20.52 -22.52 0.50
CA ASN A 328 19.41 -21.76 1.06
C ASN A 328 19.70 -20.24 1.12
N ASN A 329 20.96 -19.82 1.29
CA ASN A 329 21.33 -18.40 1.32
C ASN A 329 21.33 -17.76 -0.07
N ILE A 330 21.67 -18.50 -1.13
CA ILE A 330 21.57 -18.00 -2.52
C ILE A 330 20.11 -17.82 -2.89
N GLU A 331 19.29 -18.86 -2.67
CA GLU A 331 17.84 -18.83 -2.91
C GLU A 331 17.13 -17.72 -2.11
N LYS A 332 17.57 -17.46 -0.87
CA LYS A 332 17.06 -16.36 -0.05
C LYS A 332 17.45 -14.99 -0.58
N ASN A 333 18.70 -14.80 -0.99
CA ASN A 333 19.16 -13.52 -1.54
C ASN A 333 18.45 -13.19 -2.86
N ASP A 334 18.24 -14.20 -3.71
CA ASP A 334 17.51 -14.04 -4.97
C ASP A 334 16.05 -13.66 -4.72
N LEU A 335 15.40 -14.27 -3.72
CA LEU A 335 14.03 -13.93 -3.32
C LEU A 335 13.93 -12.53 -2.72
N GLU A 336 14.89 -12.12 -1.88
CA GLU A 336 14.95 -10.76 -1.32
C GLU A 336 15.17 -9.71 -2.41
N GLU A 337 16.04 -9.98 -3.39
CA GLU A 337 16.26 -9.08 -4.51
C GLU A 337 15.03 -8.99 -5.39
N TRP A 338 14.40 -10.13 -5.73
CA TRP A 338 13.13 -10.14 -6.45
C TRP A 338 12.06 -9.33 -5.70
N ALA A 339 11.97 -9.48 -4.37
CA ALA A 339 11.03 -8.72 -3.54
C ALA A 339 11.26 -7.21 -3.63
N ARG A 340 12.53 -6.75 -3.61
CA ARG A 340 12.86 -5.33 -3.79
C ARG A 340 12.50 -4.82 -5.18
N GLN A 341 12.74 -5.62 -6.22
CA GLN A 341 12.37 -5.28 -7.60
C GLN A 341 10.84 -5.24 -7.78
N PHE A 342 10.12 -6.17 -7.16
CA PHE A 342 8.67 -6.19 -7.10
C PHE A 342 8.10 -4.94 -6.44
N GLU A 343 8.64 -4.56 -5.29
CA GLU A 343 8.28 -3.32 -4.60
C GLU A 343 8.60 -2.09 -5.45
N GLY A 344 9.75 -2.07 -6.11
CA GLY A 344 10.09 -1.00 -7.06
C GLY A 344 9.08 -0.89 -8.21
N LYS A 345 8.61 -2.03 -8.74
CA LYS A 345 7.58 -2.05 -9.79
C LYS A 345 6.21 -1.62 -9.28
N LYS A 346 5.85 -2.01 -8.06
CA LYS A 346 4.62 -1.57 -7.39
C LYS A 346 4.56 -0.05 -7.31
N ILE A 347 5.66 0.56 -6.85
CA ILE A 347 5.79 2.03 -6.75
C ILE A 347 5.83 2.71 -8.12
N SER A 348 6.43 2.12 -9.16
CA SER A 348 6.39 2.75 -10.49
C SER A 348 4.98 2.78 -11.06
N ILE A 349 4.18 1.74 -10.83
CA ILE A 349 2.78 1.71 -11.26
C ILE A 349 1.95 2.73 -10.48
N GLU A 350 2.17 2.86 -9.17
CA GLU A 350 1.51 3.88 -8.34
C GLU A 350 1.89 5.31 -8.78
N LEU A 351 3.18 5.56 -9.02
CA LEU A 351 3.67 6.82 -9.54
C LEU A 351 3.06 7.16 -10.91
N LEU A 352 2.94 6.16 -11.79
CA LEU A 352 2.26 6.34 -13.06
C LEU A 352 0.76 6.62 -12.87
N ALA A 353 0.11 5.95 -11.92
CA ALA A 353 -1.28 6.22 -11.58
C ALA A 353 -1.47 7.67 -11.09
N ASN A 354 -0.54 8.20 -10.31
CA ASN A 354 -0.59 9.59 -9.82
C ASN A 354 -0.32 10.60 -10.95
N ILE A 355 0.63 10.33 -11.85
CA ILE A 355 0.79 11.15 -13.08
C ILE A 355 -0.52 11.17 -13.89
N CYS A 356 -1.24 10.05 -13.88
CA CYS A 356 -2.48 9.82 -14.59
C CYS A 356 -3.75 10.30 -13.85
N SER A 357 -3.66 10.76 -12.60
CA SER A 357 -4.85 11.25 -11.90
C SER A 357 -5.23 12.63 -12.42
N LEU A 358 -6.53 12.81 -12.63
CA LEU A 358 -7.16 14.12 -12.79
C LEU A 358 -7.08 14.84 -11.45
N ASN A 359 -6.82 16.14 -11.43
CA ASN A 359 -6.83 16.87 -10.16
C ASN A 359 -8.28 16.90 -9.64
N GLU A 360 -8.49 16.93 -8.31
CA GLU A 360 -9.85 16.97 -7.72
C GLU A 360 -10.72 18.12 -8.28
N LYS A 361 -10.08 19.22 -8.70
CA LYS A 361 -10.76 20.35 -9.36
C LYS A 361 -11.26 20.04 -10.78
N ASP A 362 -10.73 19.02 -11.43
CA ASP A 362 -11.13 18.62 -12.78
C ASP A 362 -12.39 17.74 -12.72
N GLN A 363 -12.59 16.97 -11.63
CA GLN A 363 -13.79 16.16 -11.41
C GLN A 363 -15.02 17.00 -11.05
N GLU A 364 -14.86 18.05 -10.22
CA GLU A 364 -15.97 18.93 -9.82
C GLU A 364 -16.36 19.98 -10.88
N LYS A 365 -15.51 20.21 -11.89
CA LYS A 365 -15.76 21.19 -12.97
C LYS A 365 -16.51 20.58 -14.16
N GLU A 366 -16.24 19.33 -14.51
CA GLU A 366 -16.99 18.65 -15.58
C GLU A 366 -18.49 18.47 -15.23
N GLU A 367 -18.83 18.29 -13.94
CA GLU A 367 -20.23 18.25 -13.46
C GLU A 367 -20.97 19.61 -13.53
N LYS A 368 -20.25 20.73 -13.72
CA LYS A 368 -20.82 22.10 -13.70
C LYS A 368 -20.80 22.80 -15.05
N GLU A 369 -20.22 22.20 -16.08
CA GLU A 369 -20.14 22.83 -17.42
C GLU A 369 -21.49 22.92 -18.15
N GLU A 370 -22.58 22.39 -17.60
CA GLU A 370 -23.94 22.58 -18.14
C GLU A 370 -24.71 23.78 -17.57
N GLU A 371 -24.23 24.43 -16.50
CA GLU A 371 -24.93 25.56 -15.87
C GLU A 371 -23.99 26.72 -15.53
N GLU A 372 -23.48 27.47 -16.52
CA GLU A 372 -23.23 28.93 -16.49
C GLU A 372 -22.34 29.42 -17.65
N GLU A 373 -22.92 29.65 -18.83
CA GLU A 373 -22.43 30.70 -19.73
C GLU A 373 -22.96 32.05 -19.22
N GLU A 374 -22.21 32.75 -18.37
CA GLU A 374 -22.09 34.23 -18.35
C GLU A 374 -21.33 34.69 -17.08
N GLY A 375 -20.00 34.77 -17.16
CA GLY A 375 -19.20 35.34 -16.07
C GLY A 375 -17.70 35.34 -16.33
N GLY A 376 -17.22 36.28 -17.16
CA GLY A 376 -15.81 36.41 -17.52
C GLY A 376 -14.86 36.51 -16.33
N GLY A 377 -13.94 35.54 -16.23
CA GLY A 377 -12.86 35.54 -15.24
C GLY A 377 -11.92 34.32 -15.22
N GLY A 378 -12.15 33.27 -16.04
CA GLY A 378 -11.42 31.99 -15.92
C GLY A 378 -10.48 31.57 -17.07
N GLU A 379 -10.40 32.31 -18.19
CA GLU A 379 -9.74 31.83 -19.43
C GLU A 379 -8.27 31.39 -19.24
N SER A 380 -7.52 31.97 -18.29
CA SER A 380 -6.10 31.62 -18.10
C SER A 380 -5.85 30.27 -17.42
N GLU A 381 -6.75 29.82 -16.53
CA GLU A 381 -6.57 28.53 -15.83
C GLU A 381 -6.95 27.36 -16.74
N TYR A 382 -7.98 27.52 -17.58
CA TYR A 382 -8.43 26.49 -18.52
C TYR A 382 -7.38 26.20 -19.60
N GLU A 383 -6.76 27.22 -20.17
CA GLU A 383 -5.69 27.03 -21.17
C GLU A 383 -4.48 26.29 -20.57
N GLU A 384 -4.12 26.58 -19.31
CA GLU A 384 -3.00 25.94 -18.63
C GLU A 384 -3.27 24.44 -18.34
N GLN A 385 -4.51 24.08 -17.98
CA GLN A 385 -4.95 22.70 -17.76
C GLN A 385 -4.96 21.88 -19.06
N ILE A 386 -5.48 22.44 -20.16
CA ILE A 386 -5.46 21.78 -21.48
C ILE A 386 -4.02 21.51 -21.94
N VAL A 387 -3.11 22.47 -21.74
CA VAL A 387 -1.69 22.31 -22.06
C VAL A 387 -1.05 21.22 -21.19
N LEU A 388 -1.37 21.16 -19.89
CA LEU A 388 -0.85 20.15 -18.97
C LEU A 388 -1.29 18.73 -19.36
N ASN A 389 -2.58 18.53 -19.63
CA ASN A 389 -3.13 17.24 -20.05
C ASN A 389 -2.56 16.77 -21.39
N ASN A 390 -2.32 17.71 -22.33
CA ASN A 390 -1.64 17.40 -23.58
C ASN A 390 -0.18 16.96 -23.36
N ASN A 391 0.55 17.59 -22.44
CA ASN A 391 1.92 17.20 -22.10
C ASN A 391 1.97 15.80 -21.46
N LYS A 392 1.04 15.47 -20.55
CA LYS A 392 0.89 14.13 -19.97
C LYS A 392 0.64 13.08 -21.05
N LEU A 393 -0.35 13.33 -21.92
CA LEU A 393 -0.71 12.42 -23.00
C LEU A 393 0.45 12.21 -23.99
N GLN A 394 1.15 13.29 -24.35
CA GLN A 394 2.33 13.22 -25.19
C GLN A 394 3.44 12.39 -24.54
N PHE A 395 3.72 12.63 -23.25
CA PHE A 395 4.69 11.86 -22.48
C PHE A 395 4.34 10.36 -22.45
N LEU A 396 3.07 10.00 -22.22
CA LEU A 396 2.62 8.60 -22.25
C LEU A 396 2.86 7.95 -23.62
N LYS A 397 2.50 8.64 -24.71
CA LYS A 397 2.60 8.15 -26.08
C LYS A 397 4.04 8.00 -26.54
N GLU A 398 4.88 9.02 -26.34
CA GLU A 398 6.28 9.02 -26.76
C GLU A 398 7.08 7.90 -26.08
N ASN A 399 6.74 7.58 -24.83
CA ASN A 399 7.43 6.59 -24.02
C ASN A 399 6.77 5.20 -24.03
N LYS A 400 5.69 5.02 -24.79
CA LYS A 400 4.93 3.76 -24.91
C LYS A 400 4.48 3.21 -23.55
N LEU A 401 4.09 4.09 -22.64
CA LEU A 401 3.74 3.72 -21.27
C LEU A 401 2.41 2.96 -21.23
N ILE A 402 1.48 3.29 -22.14
CA ILE A 402 0.19 2.59 -22.27
C ILE A 402 0.43 1.13 -22.67
N GLU A 403 1.23 0.87 -23.71
CA GLU A 403 1.52 -0.49 -24.16
C GLU A 403 2.26 -1.30 -23.09
N LYS A 404 3.19 -0.68 -22.35
CA LYS A 404 3.88 -1.31 -21.22
C LYS A 404 2.91 -1.65 -20.09
N MET A 405 1.99 -0.76 -19.76
CA MET A 405 0.98 -0.98 -18.73
C MET A 405 0.05 -2.15 -19.11
N MET A 406 -0.43 -2.17 -20.35
CA MET A 406 -1.27 -3.26 -20.88
C MET A 406 -0.51 -4.59 -20.95
N ALA A 407 0.77 -4.58 -21.31
CA ALA A 407 1.61 -5.78 -21.27
C ALA A 407 1.77 -6.32 -19.83
N ASN A 408 1.94 -5.44 -18.85
CA ASN A 408 2.03 -5.84 -17.44
C ASN A 408 0.72 -6.46 -16.93
N ILE A 409 -0.42 -5.85 -17.24
CA ILE A 409 -1.74 -6.40 -16.92
C ILE A 409 -1.90 -7.78 -17.53
N LYS A 410 -1.61 -7.92 -18.83
CA LYS A 410 -1.69 -9.21 -19.51
C LYS A 410 -0.82 -10.28 -18.84
N THR A 411 0.45 -9.97 -18.56
CA THR A 411 1.37 -10.92 -17.92
C THR A 411 0.85 -11.35 -16.54
N ILE A 412 0.32 -10.42 -15.75
CA ILE A 412 -0.25 -10.72 -14.43
C ILE A 412 -1.53 -11.55 -14.56
N THR A 413 -2.40 -11.25 -15.52
CA THR A 413 -3.61 -12.03 -15.82
C THR A 413 -3.29 -13.46 -16.24
N ASP A 414 -2.40 -13.62 -17.23
CA ASP A 414 -1.93 -14.93 -17.71
C ASP A 414 -1.35 -15.75 -16.55
N PHE A 415 -0.76 -15.07 -15.58
CA PHE A 415 -0.18 -15.68 -14.40
C PHE A 415 -1.18 -16.01 -13.31
N TYR A 416 -2.16 -15.15 -13.06
CA TYR A 416 -3.25 -15.37 -12.11
C TYR A 416 -3.93 -16.72 -12.39
N PHE A 417 -4.28 -16.97 -13.66
CA PHE A 417 -4.86 -18.25 -14.10
C PHE A 417 -3.91 -19.43 -13.90
N GLN A 418 -2.62 -19.27 -14.22
CA GLN A 418 -1.64 -20.35 -14.07
C GLN A 418 -1.42 -20.75 -12.60
N ILE A 419 -1.46 -19.80 -11.66
CA ILE A 419 -1.37 -20.11 -10.22
C ILE A 419 -2.61 -20.86 -9.77
N GLU A 420 -3.81 -20.35 -10.10
CA GLU A 420 -5.07 -20.97 -9.70
C GLU A 420 -5.17 -22.42 -10.17
N GLU A 421 -4.80 -22.68 -11.44
CA GLU A 421 -4.82 -24.03 -12.02
C GLU A 421 -3.79 -24.98 -11.39
N LYS A 422 -2.56 -24.53 -11.16
CA LYS A 422 -1.44 -25.42 -10.77
C LYS A 422 -1.31 -25.64 -9.28
N ASN A 423 -1.69 -24.65 -8.46
CA ASN A 423 -1.21 -24.57 -7.09
C ASN A 423 -2.32 -24.58 -6.03
N GLY A 424 -3.58 -24.54 -6.45
CA GLY A 424 -4.69 -24.19 -5.56
C GLY A 424 -4.53 -22.78 -5.02
N LYS A 425 -5.41 -22.36 -4.11
CA LYS A 425 -5.34 -21.05 -3.46
C LYS A 425 -4.17 -20.99 -2.45
N ASP A 426 -2.92 -20.99 -2.92
CA ASP A 426 -1.77 -20.63 -2.07
C ASP A 426 -1.88 -19.13 -1.74
N GLN A 427 -2.51 -18.86 -0.60
CA GLN A 427 -3.02 -17.54 -0.22
C GLN A 427 -1.92 -16.48 -0.16
N LYS A 428 -0.69 -16.84 0.20
CA LYS A 428 0.38 -15.86 0.41
C LYS A 428 0.90 -15.29 -0.90
N PHE A 429 1.24 -16.18 -1.84
CA PHE A 429 1.77 -15.75 -3.13
C PHE A 429 0.68 -15.09 -3.97
N SER A 430 -0.54 -15.64 -3.96
CA SER A 430 -1.70 -15.02 -4.59
C SER A 430 -1.95 -13.61 -4.04
N LYS A 431 -1.82 -13.38 -2.72
CA LYS A 431 -1.98 -12.04 -2.14
C LYS A 431 -0.99 -11.01 -2.71
N ILE A 432 0.29 -11.34 -2.76
CA ILE A 432 1.33 -10.42 -3.27
C ILE A 432 1.01 -10.04 -4.72
N ILE A 433 0.65 -11.02 -5.54
CA ILE A 433 0.34 -10.81 -6.95
C ILE A 433 -0.94 -10.00 -7.13
N ASN A 434 -1.95 -10.25 -6.29
CA ASN A 434 -3.16 -9.47 -6.25
C ASN A 434 -2.87 -8.00 -5.91
N GLU A 435 -1.94 -7.69 -4.99
CA GLU A 435 -1.56 -6.30 -4.70
C GLU A 435 -0.97 -5.58 -5.91
N LEU A 436 -0.09 -6.24 -6.68
CA LEU A 436 0.42 -5.65 -7.93
C LEU A 436 -0.70 -5.48 -8.96
N PHE A 437 -1.58 -6.47 -9.05
CA PHE A 437 -2.71 -6.44 -9.98
C PHE A 437 -3.68 -5.30 -9.64
N ILE A 438 -4.04 -5.12 -8.37
CA ILE A 438 -4.82 -3.99 -7.86
C ILE A 438 -4.22 -2.66 -8.31
N ASN A 439 -2.90 -2.48 -8.15
CA ASN A 439 -2.22 -1.26 -8.56
C ASN A 439 -2.24 -1.07 -10.07
N CYS A 440 -2.04 -2.15 -10.84
CA CYS A 440 -2.15 -2.11 -12.29
C CYS A 440 -3.54 -1.68 -12.75
N LEU A 441 -4.58 -2.24 -12.13
CA LEU A 441 -5.96 -1.93 -12.48
C LEU A 441 -6.32 -0.49 -12.10
N TYR A 442 -5.90 -0.04 -10.92
CA TYR A 442 -6.08 1.33 -10.47
C TYR A 442 -5.41 2.34 -11.43
N CYS A 443 -4.17 2.05 -11.83
CA CYS A 443 -3.43 2.84 -12.81
C CYS A 443 -4.14 2.87 -14.16
N LEU A 444 -4.60 1.72 -14.66
CA LEU A 444 -5.35 1.65 -15.91
C LEU A 444 -6.64 2.48 -15.84
N GLY A 445 -7.38 2.39 -14.73
CA GLY A 445 -8.60 3.18 -14.51
C GLY A 445 -8.34 4.69 -14.53
N ASN A 446 -7.21 5.15 -13.97
CA ASN A 446 -6.80 6.55 -14.11
C ASN A 446 -6.45 6.89 -15.56
N MET A 447 -5.71 6.03 -16.26
CA MET A 447 -5.36 6.26 -17.67
C MET A 447 -6.58 6.38 -18.56
N THR A 448 -7.57 5.49 -18.41
CA THR A 448 -8.78 5.47 -19.24
C THR A 448 -9.68 6.66 -19.01
N LEU A 449 -9.49 7.45 -17.95
CA LEU A 449 -10.23 8.69 -17.73
C LEU A 449 -9.78 9.86 -18.60
N PHE A 450 -8.53 9.89 -19.06
CA PHE A 450 -8.01 11.02 -19.85
C PHE A 450 -7.39 10.61 -21.20
N VAL A 451 -7.05 9.33 -21.38
CA VAL A 451 -6.53 8.82 -22.64
C VAL A 451 -7.70 8.29 -23.48
N PRO A 452 -7.81 8.69 -24.77
CA PRO A 452 -8.84 8.14 -25.65
C PRO A 452 -8.79 6.60 -25.71
N LEU A 453 -9.95 5.96 -25.55
CA LEU A 453 -10.07 4.50 -25.40
C LEU A 453 -9.46 3.72 -26.58
N ASN A 454 -9.51 4.29 -27.79
CA ASN A 454 -8.92 3.71 -29.00
C ASN A 454 -7.38 3.62 -28.98
N THR A 455 -6.72 4.27 -28.03
CA THR A 455 -5.25 4.22 -27.86
C THR A 455 -4.82 2.93 -27.13
N PHE A 456 -5.72 2.28 -26.39
CA PHE A 456 -5.38 1.12 -25.58
C PHE A 456 -5.46 -0.19 -26.37
N PRO A 457 -4.36 -0.97 -26.46
CA PRO A 457 -4.39 -2.27 -27.12
C PRO A 457 -5.16 -3.29 -26.27
N ASN A 458 -6.12 -4.01 -26.88
CA ASN A 458 -6.90 -5.07 -26.23
C ASN A 458 -7.67 -4.61 -24.97
N LEU A 459 -8.07 -3.34 -24.89
CA LEU A 459 -8.83 -2.81 -23.77
C LEU A 459 -10.12 -3.61 -23.54
N GLU A 460 -10.86 -3.91 -24.61
CA GLU A 460 -12.08 -4.71 -24.56
C GLU A 460 -11.89 -6.07 -23.87
N GLN A 461 -10.83 -6.81 -24.25
CA GLN A 461 -10.50 -8.10 -23.65
C GLN A 461 -10.16 -7.95 -22.15
N THR A 462 -9.45 -6.87 -21.82
CA THR A 462 -9.06 -6.55 -20.43
C THR A 462 -10.29 -6.22 -19.59
N THR A 463 -11.18 -5.36 -20.07
CA THR A 463 -12.44 -5.01 -19.39
C THR A 463 -13.33 -6.24 -19.21
N ASN A 464 -13.44 -7.10 -20.24
CA ASN A 464 -14.21 -8.35 -20.14
C ASN A 464 -13.65 -9.31 -19.09
N PHE A 465 -12.32 -9.42 -18.99
CA PHE A 465 -11.65 -10.20 -17.96
C PHE A 465 -11.89 -9.62 -16.56
N VAL A 466 -11.68 -8.31 -16.40
CA VAL A 466 -11.92 -7.60 -15.13
C VAL A 466 -13.38 -7.78 -14.66
N MET A 467 -14.34 -7.74 -15.59
CA MET A 467 -15.74 -8.04 -15.27
C MET A 467 -15.99 -9.47 -14.84
N SER A 468 -15.27 -10.47 -15.39
CA SER A 468 -15.37 -11.84 -14.89
C SER A 468 -14.86 -11.97 -13.45
N ILE A 469 -13.76 -11.29 -13.12
CA ILE A 469 -13.25 -11.21 -11.74
C ILE A 469 -14.32 -10.63 -10.82
N CYS A 470 -14.97 -9.52 -11.21
CA CYS A 470 -16.00 -8.91 -10.39
C CYS A 470 -17.12 -9.90 -10.00
N LEU A 471 -17.54 -10.77 -10.93
CA LEU A 471 -18.59 -11.78 -10.72
C LEU A 471 -18.17 -12.92 -9.80
N ASP A 472 -16.88 -13.23 -9.76
CA ASP A 472 -16.34 -14.33 -8.96
C ASP A 472 -16.10 -13.92 -7.50
N ILE A 473 -15.89 -12.62 -7.23
CA ILE A 473 -15.62 -12.10 -5.88
C ILE A 473 -16.87 -12.15 -5.01
N LYS A 474 -16.75 -12.78 -3.83
CA LYS A 474 -17.88 -13.01 -2.89
C LYS A 474 -17.58 -12.61 -1.44
N ASN A 475 -16.36 -12.19 -1.13
CA ASN A 475 -15.88 -11.92 0.23
C ASN A 475 -15.31 -10.50 0.37
N GLU A 476 -15.34 -9.99 1.60
CA GLU A 476 -14.79 -8.66 1.95
C GLU A 476 -13.26 -8.62 1.77
N GLU A 477 -12.57 -9.77 1.82
CA GLU A 477 -11.11 -9.87 1.68
C GLU A 477 -10.61 -9.45 0.29
N GLU A 478 -11.46 -9.51 -0.74
CA GLU A 478 -11.14 -9.17 -2.13
C GLU A 478 -11.70 -7.79 -2.53
N LYS A 479 -12.15 -6.99 -1.54
CA LYS A 479 -12.77 -5.68 -1.77
C LYS A 479 -11.89 -4.71 -2.57
N GLU A 480 -10.60 -4.61 -2.26
CA GLU A 480 -9.69 -3.70 -2.95
C GLU A 480 -9.53 -4.06 -4.44
N LEU A 481 -9.43 -5.36 -4.74
CA LEU A 481 -9.41 -5.86 -6.12
C LEU A 481 -10.68 -5.49 -6.86
N LEU A 482 -11.82 -5.68 -6.23
CA LEU A 482 -13.11 -5.37 -6.80
C LEU A 482 -13.29 -3.86 -7.04
N GLN A 483 -12.83 -3.01 -6.12
CA GLN A 483 -12.86 -1.55 -6.28
C GLN A 483 -11.99 -1.10 -7.45
N SER A 484 -10.76 -1.58 -7.58
CA SER A 484 -9.89 -1.25 -8.71
C SER A 484 -10.45 -1.79 -10.04
N ALA A 485 -11.08 -2.96 -10.02
CA ALA A 485 -11.76 -3.54 -11.17
C ALA A 485 -12.95 -2.67 -11.63
N LEU A 486 -13.82 -2.27 -10.70
CA LEU A 486 -14.93 -1.38 -11.01
C LEU A 486 -14.48 0.00 -11.49
N LYS A 487 -13.36 0.52 -10.98
CA LYS A 487 -12.82 1.80 -11.44
C LYS A 487 -12.50 1.81 -12.93
N ILE A 488 -11.86 0.75 -13.45
CA ILE A 488 -11.62 0.63 -14.90
C ILE A 488 -12.93 0.61 -15.64
N VAL A 489 -13.82 -0.28 -15.21
CA VAL A 489 -15.13 -0.45 -15.81
C VAL A 489 -15.87 0.88 -15.92
N TRP A 490 -15.92 1.63 -14.81
CA TRP A 490 -16.52 2.94 -14.75
C TRP A 490 -15.86 3.93 -15.69
N SER A 491 -14.53 4.06 -15.66
CA SER A 491 -13.81 4.98 -16.55
C SER A 491 -13.98 4.66 -18.04
N VAL A 492 -14.07 3.37 -18.39
CA VAL A 492 -14.31 2.94 -19.78
C VAL A 492 -15.73 3.27 -20.22
N VAL A 493 -16.71 3.09 -19.33
CA VAL A 493 -18.11 3.48 -19.57
C VAL A 493 -18.25 4.99 -19.70
N TYR A 494 -17.60 5.75 -18.81
CA TYR A 494 -17.66 7.20 -18.78
C TYR A 494 -17.16 7.80 -20.10
N ASN A 495 -16.02 7.31 -20.59
CA ASN A 495 -15.42 7.76 -21.85
C ASN A 495 -15.86 6.95 -23.09
N TRP A 496 -17.01 6.27 -23.02
CA TRP A 496 -17.49 5.44 -24.11
C TRP A 496 -18.02 6.32 -25.26
N GLU A 497 -17.14 6.67 -26.20
CA GLU A 497 -17.47 7.45 -27.39
C GLU A 497 -18.27 6.64 -28.45
N ASP A 498 -19.01 7.35 -29.30
CA ASP A 498 -19.86 6.76 -30.36
C ASP A 498 -19.13 5.81 -31.32
N ASP A 499 -17.83 5.97 -31.52
CA ASP A 499 -17.04 5.08 -32.39
C ASP A 499 -16.90 3.66 -31.81
N PHE A 500 -17.13 3.49 -30.50
CA PHE A 500 -17.17 2.21 -29.80
C PHE A 500 -18.55 1.50 -29.94
N ASN A 501 -19.58 2.18 -30.48
CA ASN A 501 -20.96 1.67 -30.64
C ASN A 501 -21.14 0.56 -31.68
N LYS A 502 -20.08 0.12 -32.36
CA LYS A 502 -20.21 -0.98 -33.34
C LYS A 502 -20.48 -2.34 -32.70
N ASN A 503 -20.32 -2.48 -31.38
CA ASN A 503 -20.54 -3.72 -30.63
C ASN A 503 -21.52 -3.57 -29.46
N ASN A 504 -22.79 -3.27 -29.75
CA ASN A 504 -23.89 -3.26 -28.75
C ASN A 504 -23.98 -4.56 -27.92
N GLU A 505 -23.54 -5.69 -28.45
CA GLU A 505 -23.54 -6.98 -27.75
C GLU A 505 -22.61 -6.99 -26.52
N ILE A 506 -21.45 -6.32 -26.59
CA ILE A 506 -20.51 -6.22 -25.47
C ILE A 506 -21.15 -5.40 -24.35
N LEU A 507 -21.80 -4.31 -24.73
CA LEU A 507 -22.46 -3.37 -23.84
C LEU A 507 -23.62 -4.04 -23.09
N LEU A 508 -24.44 -4.82 -23.79
CA LEU A 508 -25.53 -5.58 -23.20
C LEU A 508 -25.01 -6.68 -22.27
N ASN A 509 -23.98 -7.42 -22.67
CA ASN A 509 -23.33 -8.42 -21.82
C ASN A 509 -22.74 -7.75 -20.56
N PHE A 510 -22.13 -6.58 -20.72
CA PHE A 510 -21.61 -5.79 -19.61
C PHE A 510 -22.72 -5.42 -18.61
N LEU A 511 -23.84 -4.90 -19.08
CA LEU A 511 -24.99 -4.57 -18.24
C LEU A 511 -25.60 -5.79 -17.55
N GLU A 512 -25.71 -6.91 -18.25
CA GLU A 512 -26.16 -8.18 -17.66
C GLU A 512 -25.26 -8.59 -16.48
N LYS A 513 -23.95 -8.36 -16.60
CA LYS A 513 -23.02 -8.63 -15.51
C LYS A 513 -23.15 -7.61 -14.37
N VAL A 514 -23.23 -6.32 -14.65
CA VAL A 514 -23.41 -5.26 -13.62
C VAL A 514 -24.70 -5.49 -12.83
N THR A 515 -25.80 -5.78 -13.52
CA THR A 515 -27.09 -6.10 -12.89
C THR A 515 -27.03 -7.35 -12.02
N THR A 516 -26.35 -8.39 -12.48
CA THR A 516 -26.08 -9.59 -11.70
C THR A 516 -25.29 -9.26 -10.42
N LEU A 517 -24.29 -8.38 -10.52
CA LEU A 517 -23.51 -7.91 -9.37
C LEU A 517 -24.34 -7.09 -8.38
N ILE A 518 -25.15 -6.14 -8.85
CA ILE A 518 -26.03 -5.34 -7.98
C ILE A 518 -26.94 -6.26 -7.15
N ASN A 519 -27.45 -7.33 -7.75
CA ASN A 519 -28.34 -8.27 -7.08
C ASN A 519 -27.65 -9.23 -6.11
N SER A 520 -26.40 -9.63 -6.40
CA SER A 520 -25.69 -10.67 -5.66
C SER A 520 -24.64 -10.13 -4.67
N CYS A 521 -24.18 -8.90 -4.85
CA CYS A 521 -23.14 -8.31 -4.02
C CYS A 521 -23.65 -8.01 -2.61
N LYS A 522 -22.83 -8.39 -1.62
CA LYS A 522 -23.10 -8.18 -0.18
C LYS A 522 -22.31 -7.02 0.40
N ILE A 523 -21.40 -6.44 -0.37
CA ILE A 523 -20.51 -5.36 0.07
C ILE A 523 -21.23 -4.05 -0.23
N GLU A 524 -21.75 -3.41 0.82
CA GLU A 524 -22.57 -2.20 0.73
C GLU A 524 -21.96 -1.09 -0.14
N ALA A 525 -20.70 -0.73 0.13
CA ALA A 525 -20.00 0.31 -0.61
C ALA A 525 -19.88 -0.01 -2.11
N LEU A 526 -19.76 -1.29 -2.44
CA LEU A 526 -19.67 -1.73 -3.83
C LEU A 526 -21.03 -1.69 -4.53
N THR A 527 -22.09 -2.11 -3.83
CA THR A 527 -23.45 -2.01 -4.37
C THR A 527 -23.76 -0.56 -4.72
N CYS A 528 -23.35 0.40 -3.90
CA CYS A 528 -23.50 1.83 -4.20
C CYS A 528 -22.73 2.20 -5.48
N GLN A 529 -21.44 1.86 -5.58
CA GLN A 529 -20.63 2.11 -6.79
C GLN A 529 -21.22 1.50 -8.06
N LEU A 530 -21.83 0.31 -7.98
CA LEU A 530 -22.47 -0.34 -9.12
C LEU A 530 -23.78 0.35 -9.53
N ILE A 531 -24.56 0.86 -8.57
CA ILE A 531 -25.77 1.65 -8.84
C ILE A 531 -25.37 2.96 -9.52
N ASN A 532 -24.36 3.65 -8.99
CA ASN A 532 -23.81 4.88 -9.58
C ASN A 532 -23.34 4.64 -11.02
N LEU A 533 -22.54 3.59 -11.23
CA LEU A 533 -22.09 3.17 -12.55
C LEU A 533 -23.25 2.93 -13.52
N LEU A 534 -24.34 2.31 -13.06
CA LEU A 534 -25.53 2.10 -13.88
C LEU A 534 -26.24 3.42 -14.22
N GLY A 535 -26.18 4.40 -13.31
CA GLY A 535 -26.69 5.76 -13.50
C GLY A 535 -26.00 6.48 -14.63
N VAL A 536 -24.68 6.69 -14.49
CA VAL A 536 -23.80 7.29 -15.50
C VAL A 536 -23.98 6.60 -16.86
N PHE A 537 -24.10 5.29 -16.83
CA PHE A 537 -24.27 4.49 -18.02
C PHE A 537 -25.60 4.78 -18.75
N LEU A 538 -26.72 4.85 -18.01
CA LEU A 538 -28.03 5.15 -18.58
C LEU A 538 -28.14 6.59 -19.03
N GLU A 539 -27.52 7.52 -18.32
CA GLU A 539 -27.46 8.93 -18.70
C GLU A 539 -26.79 9.09 -20.06
N ASN A 540 -25.60 8.51 -20.22
CA ASN A 540 -24.81 8.67 -21.44
C ASN A 540 -25.31 7.84 -22.63
N GLN A 541 -25.93 6.68 -22.37
CA GLN A 541 -26.17 5.66 -23.40
C GLN A 541 -27.63 5.20 -23.53
N ASN A 542 -28.61 5.94 -22.96
CA ASN A 542 -30.04 5.53 -23.01
C ASN A 542 -30.55 5.24 -24.43
N HIS A 543 -30.04 5.93 -25.45
CA HIS A 543 -30.47 5.83 -26.84
C HIS A 543 -30.13 4.48 -27.50
N ILE A 544 -29.22 3.69 -26.91
CA ILE A 544 -28.82 2.37 -27.42
C ILE A 544 -29.80 1.28 -26.98
N PHE A 545 -30.54 1.50 -25.89
CA PHE A 545 -31.38 0.48 -25.27
C PHE A 545 -32.81 0.49 -25.76
N GLN A 546 -33.41 -0.70 -25.77
CA GLN A 546 -34.85 -0.82 -25.91
C GLN A 546 -35.55 -0.40 -24.62
N GLU A 547 -36.78 0.13 -24.73
CA GLU A 547 -37.60 0.53 -23.57
C GLU A 547 -37.73 -0.61 -22.52
N GLU A 548 -37.81 -1.86 -22.98
CA GLU A 548 -37.89 -3.04 -22.10
C GLU A 548 -36.62 -3.27 -21.28
N GLU A 549 -35.44 -3.00 -21.85
CA GLU A 549 -34.14 -3.16 -21.19
C GLU A 549 -33.96 -2.08 -20.13
N ILE A 550 -34.22 -0.81 -20.45
CA ILE A 550 -34.19 0.29 -19.48
C ILE A 550 -35.18 0.02 -18.34
N THR A 551 -36.39 -0.42 -18.67
CA THR A 551 -37.40 -0.79 -17.66
C THR A 551 -36.90 -1.90 -16.72
N HIS A 552 -36.17 -2.88 -17.24
CA HIS A 552 -35.57 -3.93 -16.41
C HIS A 552 -34.50 -3.38 -15.46
N LEU A 553 -33.62 -2.49 -15.95
CA LEU A 553 -32.58 -1.83 -15.16
C LEU A 553 -33.17 -0.97 -14.04
N LEU A 554 -34.18 -0.14 -14.36
CA LEU A 554 -34.89 0.66 -13.37
C LEU A 554 -35.51 -0.21 -12.27
N LYS A 555 -36.13 -1.35 -12.64
CA LYS A 555 -36.71 -2.29 -11.66
C LYS A 555 -35.67 -2.87 -10.70
N ILE A 556 -34.45 -3.11 -11.17
CA ILE A 556 -33.36 -3.61 -10.32
C ILE A 556 -33.01 -2.55 -9.27
N VAL A 557 -32.84 -1.28 -9.66
CA VAL A 557 -32.55 -0.21 -8.69
C VAL A 557 -33.74 0.04 -7.76
N PHE A 558 -34.98 -0.03 -8.26
CA PHE A 558 -36.18 0.03 -7.40
C PHE A 558 -36.17 -1.04 -6.30
N SER A 559 -35.71 -2.26 -6.61
CA SER A 559 -35.61 -3.33 -5.61
C SER A 559 -34.60 -3.04 -4.50
N LYS A 560 -33.69 -2.07 -4.72
CA LYS A 560 -32.69 -1.64 -3.73
C LYS A 560 -33.20 -0.57 -2.77
N LEU A 561 -34.34 0.05 -3.05
CA LEU A 561 -35.02 0.93 -2.09
C LEU A 561 -35.55 0.16 -0.86
N ASP A 562 -35.77 -1.15 -0.98
CA ASP A 562 -36.14 -2.05 0.12
C ASP A 562 -34.91 -2.61 0.89
N SER A 563 -33.71 -2.09 0.64
CA SER A 563 -32.47 -2.52 1.32
C SER A 563 -32.48 -2.18 2.82
N ASP A 564 -31.79 -2.96 3.65
CA ASP A 564 -31.56 -2.60 5.06
C ASP A 564 -30.46 -1.54 5.23
N SER A 565 -29.72 -1.21 4.16
CA SER A 565 -28.64 -0.22 4.17
C SER A 565 -29.15 1.13 3.68
N LEU A 566 -29.00 2.15 4.53
CA LEU A 566 -29.31 3.54 4.20
C LEU A 566 -28.50 4.04 2.99
N LYS A 567 -27.21 3.68 2.91
CA LYS A 567 -26.35 4.15 1.81
C LYS A 567 -26.81 3.63 0.46
N ILE A 568 -27.19 2.35 0.40
CA ILE A 568 -27.74 1.76 -0.83
C ILE A 568 -29.04 2.46 -1.22
N ILE A 569 -29.89 2.79 -0.25
CA ILE A 569 -31.14 3.50 -0.55
C ILE A 569 -30.85 4.92 -1.05
N ASN A 570 -29.95 5.66 -0.40
CA ASN A 570 -29.58 7.01 -0.81
C ASN A 570 -29.05 7.01 -2.25
N GLU A 571 -28.07 6.15 -2.55
CA GLU A 571 -27.50 6.03 -3.89
C GLU A 571 -28.56 5.62 -4.94
N SER A 572 -29.53 4.77 -4.55
CA SER A 572 -30.63 4.39 -5.45
C SER A 572 -31.57 5.57 -5.75
N ILE A 573 -31.75 6.48 -4.79
CA ILE A 573 -32.56 7.69 -4.95
C ILE A 573 -31.81 8.70 -5.80
N ASP A 574 -30.52 8.90 -5.55
CA ASP A 574 -29.65 9.78 -6.32
C ASP A 574 -29.63 9.34 -7.78
N PHE A 575 -29.50 8.04 -8.04
CA PHE A 575 -29.65 7.44 -9.37
C PHE A 575 -30.94 7.87 -10.08
N PHE A 576 -32.09 7.88 -9.39
CA PHE A 576 -33.35 8.34 -10.00
C PHE A 576 -33.40 9.86 -10.16
N CYS A 577 -32.80 10.62 -9.26
CA CYS A 577 -32.74 12.09 -9.34
C CYS A 577 -31.93 12.56 -10.55
N THR A 578 -30.79 11.93 -10.82
CA THR A 578 -29.98 12.19 -12.02
C THR A 578 -30.79 11.87 -13.28
N LEU A 579 -31.38 10.67 -13.34
CA LEU A 579 -31.99 10.16 -14.58
C LEU A 579 -33.42 10.67 -14.87
N ILE A 580 -34.13 11.30 -13.93
CA ILE A 580 -35.51 11.74 -14.17
C ILE A 580 -35.62 12.86 -15.21
N GLN A 581 -34.52 13.56 -15.46
CA GLN A 581 -34.47 14.64 -16.43
C GLN A 581 -34.62 14.11 -17.86
N GLU A 582 -34.07 12.92 -18.13
CA GLU A 582 -34.16 12.21 -19.41
C GLU A 582 -35.61 11.87 -19.80
N GLU A 583 -36.05 12.32 -20.97
CA GLU A 583 -37.46 12.20 -21.42
C GLU A 583 -37.93 10.74 -21.48
N LEU A 584 -37.09 9.87 -22.03
CA LEU A 584 -37.39 8.43 -22.15
C LEU A 584 -37.54 7.79 -20.77
N ILE A 585 -36.61 8.08 -19.86
CA ILE A 585 -36.62 7.51 -18.50
C ILE A 585 -37.85 8.01 -17.74
N PHE A 586 -38.16 9.31 -17.82
CA PHE A 586 -39.36 9.88 -17.22
C PHE A 586 -40.65 9.19 -17.70
N LYS A 587 -40.78 8.98 -19.01
CA LYS A 587 -41.91 8.24 -19.61
C LYS A 587 -42.02 6.82 -19.05
N LEU A 588 -40.89 6.10 -18.91
CA LEU A 588 -40.87 4.75 -18.34
C LEU A 588 -41.24 4.74 -16.85
N LEU A 589 -40.77 5.72 -16.07
CA LEU A 589 -41.16 5.88 -14.66
C LEU A 589 -42.67 6.15 -14.50
N ILE A 590 -43.32 6.81 -15.46
CA ILE A 590 -44.79 6.92 -15.53
C ILE A 590 -45.44 5.56 -15.78
N GLN A 591 -44.96 4.81 -16.77
CA GLN A 591 -45.50 3.49 -17.08
C GLN A 591 -45.35 2.50 -15.91
N MET A 592 -44.25 2.63 -15.16
CA MET A 592 -43.96 1.82 -13.97
C MET A 592 -44.78 2.23 -12.74
N ASN A 593 -45.54 3.32 -12.80
CA ASN A 593 -46.25 3.89 -11.65
C ASN A 593 -45.30 4.16 -10.47
N ALA A 594 -44.16 4.80 -10.75
CA ALA A 594 -43.10 5.09 -9.78
C ALA A 594 -43.51 6.09 -8.69
N TYR A 595 -44.37 7.05 -9.01
CA TYR A 595 -44.72 8.15 -8.10
C TYR A 595 -45.29 7.70 -6.74
N PRO A 596 -46.31 6.82 -6.68
CA PRO A 596 -46.78 6.29 -5.40
C PRO A 596 -45.68 5.58 -4.61
N ILE A 597 -44.76 4.89 -5.29
CA ILE A 597 -43.64 4.19 -4.66
C ILE A 597 -42.71 5.20 -3.98
N PHE A 598 -42.31 6.27 -4.67
CA PHE A 598 -41.49 7.33 -4.08
C PHE A 598 -42.18 8.02 -2.91
N CYS A 599 -43.49 8.29 -3.00
CA CYS A 599 -44.26 8.87 -1.89
C CYS A 599 -44.29 7.94 -0.66
N ASP A 600 -44.46 6.64 -0.86
CA ASP A 600 -44.45 5.65 0.22
C ASP A 600 -43.08 5.58 0.89
N TYR A 601 -41.99 5.66 0.11
CA TYR A 601 -40.63 5.72 0.66
C TYR A 601 -40.37 7.01 1.42
N LEU A 602 -40.71 8.18 0.86
CA LEU A 602 -40.55 9.46 1.56
C LEU A 602 -41.22 9.41 2.95
N LYS A 603 -42.44 8.87 3.03
CA LYS A 603 -43.16 8.71 4.29
C LYS A 603 -42.43 7.77 5.25
N LYS A 604 -42.02 6.58 4.79
CA LYS A 604 -41.23 5.63 5.61
C LYS A 604 -39.94 6.26 6.14
N PHE A 605 -39.29 7.08 5.33
CA PHE A 605 -38.04 7.75 5.64
C PHE A 605 -38.23 8.89 6.64
N GLN A 606 -39.23 9.76 6.44
CA GLN A 606 -39.58 10.81 7.39
C GLN A 606 -39.94 10.23 8.76
N ASP A 607 -40.76 9.16 8.80
CA ASP A 607 -41.09 8.46 10.04
C ASP A 607 -39.84 7.90 10.73
N SER A 608 -38.87 7.37 9.96
CA SER A 608 -37.61 6.83 10.50
C SER A 608 -36.66 7.94 10.96
N PHE A 609 -36.56 9.04 10.21
CA PHE A 609 -35.71 10.18 10.51
C PHE A 609 -36.16 10.91 11.77
N ASP A 610 -37.47 11.12 11.93
CA ASP A 610 -38.03 11.71 13.15
C ASP A 610 -37.71 10.85 14.39
N ASN A 611 -37.67 9.53 14.23
CA ASN A 611 -37.21 8.64 15.30
C ASN A 611 -35.72 8.82 15.57
N VAL A 612 -34.85 8.80 14.55
CA VAL A 612 -33.38 8.93 14.67
C VAL A 612 -32.98 10.28 15.27
N LYS A 613 -33.57 11.38 14.83
CA LYS A 613 -33.29 12.75 15.28
C LYS A 613 -33.56 12.95 16.78
N ASN A 614 -34.46 12.17 17.35
CA ASN A 614 -34.81 12.23 18.77
C ASN A 614 -33.84 11.44 19.68
N PHE A 615 -32.90 10.67 19.10
CA PHE A 615 -31.87 9.96 19.86
C PHE A 615 -30.50 10.65 19.74
N ASN A 616 -29.98 11.15 20.87
CA ASN A 616 -28.65 11.77 20.96
C ASN A 616 -27.47 10.80 20.71
N GLU A 617 -27.73 9.54 20.33
CA GLU A 617 -26.72 8.48 20.21
C GLU A 617 -26.24 8.26 18.76
N PHE A 618 -26.88 8.87 17.76
CA PHE A 618 -26.47 8.72 16.36
C PHE A 618 -25.37 9.69 15.97
N SER A 619 -24.50 9.28 15.03
CA SER A 619 -23.48 10.16 14.47
C SER A 619 -24.11 11.27 13.64
N THR A 620 -23.55 12.48 13.69
CA THR A 620 -23.97 13.62 12.87
C THR A 620 -24.04 13.27 11.39
N GLN A 621 -23.07 12.50 10.90
CA GLN A 621 -23.00 12.04 9.51
C GLN A 621 -24.22 11.20 9.09
N LEU A 622 -24.77 10.38 9.99
CA LEU A 622 -25.96 9.58 9.68
C LEU A 622 -27.20 10.48 9.54
N ILE A 623 -27.32 11.49 10.40
CA ILE A 623 -28.42 12.46 10.37
C ILE A 623 -28.36 13.29 9.08
N GLU A 624 -27.17 13.73 8.68
CA GLU A 624 -26.94 14.45 7.42
C GLU A 624 -27.33 13.59 6.21
N GLN A 625 -26.89 12.33 6.15
CA GLN A 625 -27.28 11.41 5.09
C GLN A 625 -28.80 11.21 5.00
N PHE A 626 -29.48 11.03 6.13
CA PHE A 626 -30.95 10.90 6.12
C PHE A 626 -31.65 12.18 5.63
N ALA A 627 -31.14 13.35 6.01
CA ALA A 627 -31.74 14.62 5.59
C ALA A 627 -31.60 14.82 4.08
N GLU A 628 -30.41 14.54 3.54
CA GLU A 628 -30.12 14.56 2.10
C GLU A 628 -31.03 13.60 1.33
N THR A 629 -31.21 12.35 1.80
CA THR A 629 -32.13 11.39 1.18
C THR A 629 -33.57 11.91 1.10
N VAL A 630 -34.05 12.54 2.18
CA VAL A 630 -35.41 13.11 2.25
C VAL A 630 -35.56 14.27 1.27
N GLU A 631 -34.58 15.17 1.22
CA GLU A 631 -34.56 16.30 0.30
C GLU A 631 -34.55 15.84 -1.17
N ASN A 632 -33.71 14.87 -1.51
CA ASN A 632 -33.63 14.30 -2.86
C ASN A 632 -34.96 13.63 -3.26
N LEU A 633 -35.62 12.90 -2.35
CA LEU A 633 -36.96 12.34 -2.61
C LEU A 633 -38.03 13.43 -2.82
N GLU A 634 -38.02 14.49 -2.02
CA GLU A 634 -38.95 15.60 -2.17
C GLU A 634 -38.77 16.30 -3.53
N MET A 635 -37.52 16.57 -3.93
CA MET A 635 -37.18 17.12 -5.24
C MET A 635 -37.64 16.20 -6.38
N LEU A 636 -37.37 14.89 -6.27
CA LEU A 636 -37.77 13.88 -7.25
C LEU A 636 -39.29 13.85 -7.44
N ILE A 637 -40.04 13.83 -6.32
CA ILE A 637 -41.51 13.82 -6.32
C ILE A 637 -42.08 15.10 -6.92
N GLU A 638 -41.52 16.26 -6.55
CA GLU A 638 -41.96 17.55 -7.06
C GLU A 638 -41.70 17.67 -8.57
N TYR A 639 -40.50 17.31 -9.03
CA TYR A 639 -40.18 17.30 -10.45
C TYR A 639 -41.12 16.38 -11.22
N TYR A 640 -41.34 15.17 -10.71
CA TYR A 640 -42.25 14.21 -11.32
C TYR A 640 -43.67 14.75 -11.43
N PHE A 641 -44.17 15.40 -10.37
CA PHE A 641 -45.52 15.97 -10.34
C PHE A 641 -45.67 17.15 -11.31
N ARG A 642 -44.65 18.01 -11.45
CA ARG A 642 -44.68 19.17 -12.35
C ARG A 642 -44.64 18.79 -13.84
N LYS A 643 -43.93 17.71 -14.18
CA LYS A 643 -43.73 17.26 -15.58
C LYS A 643 -44.88 16.37 -16.08
N LYS A 644 -45.65 15.76 -15.18
CA LYS A 644 -46.87 14.98 -15.49
C LYS A 644 -48.08 15.89 -15.68
#